data_AF-A0A087L2H5-F1
#
_entry.id   AF-A0A087L2H5-F1
#
_cell.length_a   1.000
_cell.length_b   1.000
_cell.length_c   1.000
_cell.angle_alpha   90.00
_cell.angle_beta   90.00
_cell.angle_gamma   90.00
#
_symmetry.space_group_name_H-M   'P 1'
#
loop_
_entity.id
_entity.type
_entity.pdbx_description
1 polymer ?
#
loop_
_entity_poly.entity_id
_entity_poly.type
_entity_poly.pdbx_seq_one_letter_code
_entity_poly.pdbx_strand_id
1 'polypeptide(L)'
;MGQSECISWLKCTSWLSNFLNRRGLRLPDGRPLYQYHATNDEYNNLTQLLRAVGQSQSNVDDKGYAACFVLFCSEWYRRDYERNCGWTWDPIYKTLGISLTATELRHIIPKGMESYWIRPIRFYESERRNFLGTLFSEGGLPFRLLKESDNHFQTLFSRILNQYEQAQLAGFSVLSLVRTVLEKSTLPIVFSEDTSVELISHIAEKLSSLVLLYNLSNHTEPVRQLDKVHPKWRDEFPIPLDDETGTHFLNGLLCTASVETKSRLQKNKRTVCQFYWSENYPDQIRAIVSLPEELSFPIISAPSTTRFELAIYEDGDEVASLGPAYATLENAHARVRLRKSESRFARREPSASLSLVARAGGMIVGTIKLGDSEIAVGEVPLTFVADEGCWLLQGQASCSVRNSDVLIVLPREKTTLSGYEASPSTVSILGFKTLYVKGCQEVTISGDEIYRIRTGREQSNLGGFDFYGNRVTWNCHPDETFLGVPKVTAKNLDIEDIQFKRYLNGILLDECQVQEMMGVQYISVRNTNNETLLRRKIGILPADFTVEINGREEANEGSIVISTQHPCMSVLKNRTLEVARKRTAGRTEILLKAEGMPPAFVSLQIRPNLVADPVEIVLPFPAKGCLVFDANGNPLDKNITLHDLLGSRAYLFGKNGEPTRFSLELHLRSISGLQAWHEWRYTAGEQPVELNLYSLREHIENLLSLETGIDQVVEMRIKGAGSAISWQIRRYRYSLRYDYERELLISQSANYRARQIPSPVIMLLSEPERKATSLSSRMSEGVSVGEYELGSIVNKNGPWLVVPKMGEEMAFRPCFIRGEPSLPAEGSSIRSLQKATQLFNPQEEINTITLVLDQMANDPAHSGWQFMRSLYDQFGYLPLATFEVWRALVQHPQALAMSLFKFEMLTEYLNRIENEFPILWEFFPILEIKAAAGRFQLFLSQKGAPEETQAALVKSMFQRLGIVFPTYADEIEIWLSVGQLPPPIPEFLVHEWYLDLRREHSEDHWPEYGCKRLHSWMMSQKDPVIDIYPEANYHCSVAWLPVFAAAVASGKTSFETVFDRKPGAVFFLRQVRDFDSRWFKAIFQCSLLRYVSEK
;
A
#
# COMPACT_ATOMS: atom_id res chain seq x y z
N MET A 1 -54.98 -26.43 21.98
CA MET A 1 -54.63 -25.00 22.03
C MET A 1 -55.74 -24.27 22.77
N GLY A 2 -55.44 -23.75 23.97
CA GLY A 2 -56.36 -22.89 24.73
C GLY A 2 -56.50 -21.51 24.09
N GLN A 3 -57.63 -20.82 24.33
CA GLN A 3 -57.90 -19.49 23.74
C GLN A 3 -56.79 -18.46 24.02
N SER A 4 -56.16 -18.49 25.20
CA SER A 4 -55.04 -17.60 25.54
C SER A 4 -53.75 -17.89 24.74
N GLU A 5 -53.53 -19.14 24.32
CA GLU A 5 -52.35 -19.59 23.56
C GLU A 5 -52.42 -19.18 22.08
N CYS A 6 -53.63 -19.20 21.49
CA CYS A 6 -53.84 -18.75 20.12
C CYS A 6 -53.66 -17.22 20.00
N ILE A 7 -53.99 -16.49 21.07
CA ILE A 7 -53.90 -15.02 21.12
C ILE A 7 -52.45 -14.53 21.25
N SER A 8 -51.55 -15.24 21.96
CA SER A 8 -50.13 -14.85 22.06
C SER A 8 -49.39 -15.02 20.73
N TRP A 9 -49.58 -16.16 20.06
CA TRP A 9 -48.99 -16.48 18.76
C TRP A 9 -49.37 -15.47 17.65
N LEU A 10 -50.66 -15.11 17.57
CA LEU A 10 -51.15 -14.11 16.62
C LEU A 10 -50.56 -12.72 16.87
N LYS A 11 -50.34 -12.34 18.13
CA LYS A 11 -49.82 -11.01 18.49
C LYS A 11 -48.33 -10.84 18.18
N CYS A 12 -47.47 -11.80 18.53
CA CYS A 12 -46.03 -11.72 18.22
C CYS A 12 -45.76 -11.74 16.71
N THR A 13 -46.43 -12.64 15.99
CA THR A 13 -46.29 -12.76 14.52
C THR A 13 -46.80 -11.50 13.80
N SER A 14 -47.92 -10.94 14.25
CA SER A 14 -48.44 -9.67 13.73
C SER A 14 -47.49 -8.50 14.00
N TRP A 15 -46.92 -8.42 15.20
CA TRP A 15 -45.96 -7.38 15.54
C TRP A 15 -44.70 -7.45 14.65
N LEU A 16 -44.13 -8.64 14.46
CA LEU A 16 -42.96 -8.84 13.60
C LEU A 16 -43.25 -8.51 12.14
N SER A 17 -44.43 -8.89 11.63
CA SER A 17 -44.84 -8.54 10.26
C SER A 17 -44.93 -7.02 10.09
N ASN A 18 -45.52 -6.31 11.06
CA ASN A 18 -45.57 -4.85 11.04
C ASN A 18 -44.17 -4.22 11.15
N PHE A 19 -43.31 -4.76 12.02
CA PHE A 19 -41.93 -4.32 12.20
C PHE A 19 -41.12 -4.42 10.89
N LEU A 20 -41.22 -5.55 10.19
CA LEU A 20 -40.55 -5.77 8.90
C LEU A 20 -41.16 -4.93 7.77
N ASN A 21 -42.49 -4.85 7.69
CA ASN A 21 -43.19 -4.08 6.65
C ASN A 21 -42.83 -2.59 6.68
N ARG A 22 -42.65 -2.00 7.86
CA ARG A 22 -42.18 -0.60 8.02
C ARG A 22 -40.79 -0.37 7.43
N ARG A 23 -40.00 -1.43 7.24
CA ARG A 23 -38.65 -1.42 6.66
C ARG A 23 -38.63 -1.92 5.22
N GLY A 24 -39.80 -2.08 4.60
CA GLY A 24 -39.94 -2.60 3.23
C GLY A 24 -39.62 -4.09 3.10
N LEU A 25 -39.57 -4.83 4.21
CA LEU A 25 -39.23 -6.25 4.23
C LEU A 25 -40.48 -7.11 4.44
N ARG A 26 -40.61 -8.19 3.67
CA ARG A 26 -41.66 -9.21 3.87
C ARG A 26 -41.20 -10.34 4.80
N LEU A 27 -39.90 -10.61 4.81
CA LEU A 27 -39.22 -11.62 5.60
C LEU A 27 -37.89 -11.04 6.09
N PRO A 28 -37.34 -11.54 7.21
CA PRO A 28 -35.98 -11.20 7.62
C PRO A 28 -34.98 -11.65 6.56
N ASP A 29 -33.90 -10.88 6.41
CA ASP A 29 -32.90 -10.98 5.34
C ASP A 29 -31.49 -11.33 5.85
N GLY A 30 -31.37 -11.72 7.13
CA GLY A 30 -30.11 -12.18 7.71
C GLY A 30 -29.14 -11.08 8.12
N ARG A 31 -29.51 -9.79 8.02
CA ARG A 31 -28.68 -8.69 8.56
C ARG A 31 -28.62 -8.75 10.10
N PRO A 32 -27.53 -8.27 10.74
CA PRO A 32 -27.46 -8.16 12.20
C PRO A 32 -28.66 -7.44 12.82
N LEU A 33 -29.09 -7.83 14.02
CA LEU A 33 -30.34 -7.34 14.62
C LEU A 33 -30.33 -5.82 14.82
N TYR A 34 -29.20 -5.23 15.21
CA TYR A 34 -29.04 -3.78 15.34
C TYR A 34 -29.26 -3.02 14.02
N GLN A 35 -29.01 -3.64 12.85
CA GLN A 35 -29.22 -3.04 11.52
C GLN A 35 -30.69 -3.05 11.08
N TYR A 36 -31.59 -3.60 11.88
CA TYR A 36 -33.01 -3.33 11.71
C TYR A 36 -33.40 -1.97 12.30
N HIS A 37 -32.54 -1.23 13.02
CA HIS A 37 -32.87 0.11 13.52
C HIS A 37 -34.23 0.16 14.25
N ALA A 38 -34.46 -0.70 15.25
CA ALA A 38 -35.70 -0.66 16.02
C ALA A 38 -35.84 0.68 16.76
N THR A 39 -36.99 1.35 16.59
CA THR A 39 -37.21 2.68 17.21
C THR A 39 -37.50 2.55 18.71
N ASN A 40 -37.41 3.65 19.46
CA ASN A 40 -37.73 3.64 20.88
C ASN A 40 -39.18 3.24 21.15
N ASP A 41 -40.12 3.68 20.31
CA ASP A 41 -41.53 3.31 20.41
C ASP A 41 -41.75 1.82 20.14
N GLU A 42 -41.04 1.25 19.16
CA GLU A 42 -41.10 -0.18 18.86
C GLU A 42 -40.50 -1.01 19.98
N TYR A 43 -39.39 -0.56 20.57
CA TYR A 43 -38.79 -1.19 21.75
C TYR A 43 -39.76 -1.20 22.94
N ASN A 44 -40.40 -0.08 23.24
CA ASN A 44 -41.39 0.02 24.32
C ASN A 44 -42.61 -0.87 24.04
N ASN A 45 -43.10 -0.89 22.80
CA ASN A 45 -44.20 -1.78 22.38
C ASN A 45 -43.82 -3.26 22.54
N LEU A 46 -42.62 -3.64 22.09
CA LEU A 46 -42.09 -5.01 22.18
C LEU A 46 -41.96 -5.44 23.65
N THR A 47 -41.49 -4.54 24.51
CA THR A 47 -41.37 -4.78 25.96
C THR A 47 -42.74 -5.05 26.59
N GLN A 48 -43.74 -4.21 26.28
CA GLN A 48 -45.11 -4.40 26.76
C GLN A 48 -45.74 -5.69 26.23
N LEU A 49 -45.52 -6.01 24.95
CA LEU A 49 -46.00 -7.23 24.32
C LEU A 49 -45.43 -8.48 25.02
N LEU A 50 -44.11 -8.53 25.23
CA LEU A 50 -43.46 -9.67 25.88
C LEU A 50 -43.88 -9.81 27.35
N ARG A 51 -44.06 -8.70 28.08
CA ARG A 51 -44.63 -8.72 29.44
C ARG A 51 -46.07 -9.26 29.46
N ALA A 52 -46.90 -8.85 28.51
CA ALA A 52 -48.31 -9.26 28.43
C ALA A 52 -48.48 -10.73 28.03
N VAL A 53 -47.57 -11.24 27.19
CA VAL A 53 -47.55 -12.65 26.77
C VAL A 53 -47.03 -13.56 27.90
N GLY A 54 -46.06 -13.08 28.68
CA GLY A 54 -45.53 -13.79 29.84
C GLY A 54 -44.77 -15.08 29.50
N GLN A 55 -44.44 -15.87 30.53
CA GLN A 55 -43.76 -17.17 30.39
C GLN A 55 -44.80 -18.31 30.48
N SER A 56 -44.97 -19.07 29.39
CA SER A 56 -45.70 -20.33 29.37
C SER A 56 -44.93 -21.36 28.54
N GLN A 57 -45.09 -22.65 28.84
CA GLN A 57 -44.43 -23.74 28.10
C GLN A 57 -44.78 -23.75 26.60
N SER A 58 -45.99 -23.31 26.23
CA SER A 58 -46.41 -23.16 24.83
C SER A 58 -45.68 -22.03 24.08
N ASN A 59 -45.27 -20.96 24.78
CA ASN A 59 -44.59 -19.81 24.19
C ASN A 59 -43.09 -20.09 23.94
N VAL A 60 -42.47 -20.95 24.76
CA VAL A 60 -41.06 -21.38 24.59
C VAL A 60 -40.87 -22.08 23.24
N ASP A 61 -41.89 -22.79 22.76
CA ASP A 61 -41.88 -23.49 21.47
C ASP A 61 -42.36 -22.63 20.29
N ASP A 62 -42.83 -21.39 20.50
CA ASP A 62 -43.32 -20.54 19.42
C ASP A 62 -42.18 -19.79 18.70
N LYS A 63 -42.19 -19.84 17.37
CA LYS A 63 -41.18 -19.18 16.53
C LYS A 63 -41.31 -17.65 16.57
N GLY A 64 -42.54 -17.13 16.64
CA GLY A 64 -42.79 -15.69 16.71
C GLY A 64 -42.32 -15.09 18.04
N TYR A 65 -42.66 -15.75 19.14
CA TYR A 65 -42.17 -15.39 20.48
C TYR A 65 -40.65 -15.42 20.55
N ALA A 66 -40.01 -16.50 20.07
CA ALA A 66 -38.56 -16.63 20.07
C ALA A 66 -37.88 -15.49 19.30
N ALA A 67 -38.41 -15.10 18.13
CA ALA A 67 -37.91 -13.98 17.34
C ALA A 67 -38.06 -12.62 18.04
N CYS A 68 -39.21 -12.36 18.68
CA CYS A 68 -39.43 -11.16 19.49
C CYS A 68 -38.49 -11.11 20.71
N PHE A 69 -38.28 -12.25 21.38
CA PHE A 69 -37.44 -12.33 22.57
C PHE A 69 -35.98 -12.03 22.28
N VAL A 70 -35.40 -12.62 21.22
CA VAL A 70 -34.00 -12.35 20.86
C VAL A 70 -33.80 -10.91 20.41
N LEU A 71 -34.74 -10.33 19.65
CA LEU A 71 -34.71 -8.92 19.26
C LEU A 71 -34.78 -8.00 20.50
N PHE A 72 -35.66 -8.31 21.45
CA PHE A 72 -35.75 -7.55 22.70
C PHE A 72 -34.45 -7.62 23.50
N CYS A 73 -33.82 -8.79 23.64
CA CYS A 73 -32.59 -8.91 24.41
C CYS A 73 -31.44 -8.09 23.78
N SER A 74 -31.32 -8.10 22.46
CA SER A 74 -30.35 -7.28 21.73
C SER A 74 -30.62 -5.78 21.92
N GLU A 75 -31.88 -5.36 21.83
CA GLU A 75 -32.29 -3.96 22.03
C GLU A 75 -32.14 -3.51 23.49
N TRP A 76 -32.43 -4.38 24.46
CA TRP A 76 -32.24 -4.11 25.87
C TRP A 76 -30.75 -3.89 26.18
N TYR A 77 -29.87 -4.72 25.63
CA TYR A 77 -28.43 -4.52 25.77
C TYR A 77 -28.01 -3.14 25.21
N ARG A 78 -28.55 -2.75 24.06
CA ARG A 78 -28.24 -1.45 23.47
C ARG A 78 -28.73 -0.27 24.30
N ARG A 79 -29.97 -0.32 24.82
CA ARG A 79 -30.68 0.84 25.39
C ARG A 79 -30.57 0.94 26.91
N ASP A 80 -30.51 -0.18 27.60
CA ASP A 80 -30.69 -0.26 29.06
C ASP A 80 -29.50 -0.84 29.83
N TYR A 81 -28.50 -1.39 29.14
CA TYR A 81 -27.33 -1.97 29.80
C TYR A 81 -26.45 -0.91 30.47
N GLU A 82 -26.15 -1.14 31.75
CA GLU A 82 -25.25 -0.32 32.58
C GLU A 82 -24.12 -1.19 33.15
N ARG A 83 -23.02 -0.55 33.59
CA ARG A 83 -21.83 -1.24 34.11
C ARG A 83 -22.13 -2.16 35.30
N ASN A 84 -23.15 -1.82 36.10
CA ASN A 84 -23.61 -2.56 37.28
C ASN A 84 -24.47 -3.80 36.95
N CYS A 85 -24.92 -3.98 35.70
CA CYS A 85 -25.80 -5.08 35.30
C CYS A 85 -25.09 -6.43 35.24
N GLY A 86 -23.77 -6.42 35.03
CA GLY A 86 -22.94 -7.62 34.93
C GLY A 86 -23.29 -8.53 33.74
N TRP A 87 -22.60 -9.66 33.62
CA TRP A 87 -22.78 -10.63 32.54
C TRP A 87 -23.85 -11.68 32.89
N THR A 88 -25.09 -11.24 33.09
CA THR A 88 -26.18 -12.10 33.59
C THR A 88 -27.51 -11.85 32.89
N TRP A 89 -28.42 -12.81 32.96
CA TRP A 89 -29.78 -12.68 32.44
C TRP A 89 -30.75 -11.98 33.41
N ASP A 90 -30.37 -11.83 34.68
CA ASP A 90 -31.24 -11.30 35.74
C ASP A 90 -31.84 -9.92 35.43
N PRO A 91 -31.10 -8.96 34.84
CA PRO A 91 -31.67 -7.66 34.47
C PRO A 91 -32.75 -7.76 33.39
N ILE A 92 -32.55 -8.65 32.40
CA ILE A 92 -33.51 -8.92 31.32
C ILE A 92 -34.78 -9.56 31.91
N TYR A 93 -34.60 -10.52 32.81
CA TYR A 93 -35.68 -11.20 33.54
C TYR A 93 -36.51 -10.24 34.39
N LYS A 94 -35.86 -9.36 35.16
CA LYS A 94 -36.54 -8.30 35.92
C LYS A 94 -37.32 -7.36 35.01
N THR A 95 -36.77 -7.03 33.85
CA THR A 95 -37.42 -6.13 32.90
C THR A 95 -38.67 -6.75 32.30
N LEU A 96 -38.67 -8.05 31.99
CA LEU A 96 -39.83 -8.73 31.40
C LEU A 96 -40.78 -9.39 32.41
N GLY A 97 -40.37 -9.53 33.68
CA GLY A 97 -41.13 -10.28 34.68
C GLY A 97 -41.17 -11.79 34.41
N ILE A 98 -40.11 -12.35 33.82
CA ILE A 98 -39.98 -13.79 33.48
C ILE A 98 -38.76 -14.41 34.14
N SER A 99 -38.66 -15.74 34.16
CA SER A 99 -37.47 -16.48 34.63
C SER A 99 -37.26 -17.75 33.81
N LEU A 100 -36.44 -17.67 32.75
CA LEU A 100 -36.16 -18.79 31.87
C LEU A 100 -35.02 -19.67 32.41
N THR A 101 -35.19 -20.98 32.30
CA THR A 101 -34.16 -21.98 32.60
C THR A 101 -33.15 -22.11 31.46
N ALA A 102 -31.96 -22.65 31.75
CA ALA A 102 -30.94 -22.91 30.73
C ALA A 102 -31.44 -23.83 29.59
N THR A 103 -32.34 -24.76 29.88
CA THR A 103 -32.94 -25.67 28.89
C THR A 103 -33.89 -24.92 27.96
N GLU A 104 -34.69 -23.99 28.48
CA GLU A 104 -35.58 -23.16 27.67
C GLU A 104 -34.79 -22.18 26.80
N LEU A 105 -33.73 -21.55 27.33
CA LEU A 105 -32.83 -20.69 26.53
C LEU A 105 -32.17 -21.46 25.37
N ARG A 106 -31.79 -22.72 25.59
CA ARG A 106 -31.20 -23.59 24.57
C ARG A 106 -32.18 -23.87 23.42
N HIS A 107 -33.48 -23.72 23.64
CA HIS A 107 -34.50 -23.87 22.61
C HIS A 107 -34.87 -22.53 21.96
N ILE A 108 -35.15 -21.50 22.77
CA ILE A 108 -35.64 -20.19 22.30
C ILE A 108 -34.60 -19.48 21.43
N ILE A 109 -33.33 -19.44 21.86
CA ILE A 109 -32.32 -18.61 21.19
C ILE A 109 -31.99 -19.11 19.78
N PRO A 110 -31.69 -20.41 19.55
CA PRO A 110 -31.53 -20.91 18.18
C PRO A 110 -32.77 -20.73 17.31
N LYS A 111 -33.96 -20.90 17.88
CA LYS A 111 -35.23 -20.77 17.15
C LYS A 111 -35.48 -19.31 16.70
N GLY A 112 -35.12 -18.34 17.53
CA GLY A 112 -35.16 -16.92 17.17
C GLY A 112 -34.05 -16.55 16.18
N MET A 113 -32.81 -16.88 16.50
CA MET A 113 -31.63 -16.48 15.72
C MET A 113 -31.52 -17.22 14.39
N GLU A 114 -31.31 -18.54 14.42
CA GLU A 114 -31.03 -19.34 13.21
C GLU A 114 -32.29 -19.54 12.38
N SER A 115 -33.43 -19.83 13.01
CA SER A 115 -34.64 -20.22 12.27
C SER A 115 -35.49 -19.05 11.79
N TYR A 116 -35.55 -17.93 12.53
CA TYR A 116 -36.33 -16.75 12.12
C TYR A 116 -35.42 -15.68 11.51
N TRP A 117 -34.47 -15.13 12.27
CA TRP A 117 -33.63 -14.02 11.80
C TRP A 117 -32.52 -14.42 10.83
N ILE A 118 -32.29 -15.74 10.64
CA ILE A 118 -31.25 -16.28 9.74
C ILE A 118 -29.85 -15.83 10.18
N ARG A 119 -29.60 -15.85 11.50
CA ARG A 119 -28.36 -15.41 12.14
C ARG A 119 -27.68 -16.57 12.88
N PRO A 120 -26.34 -16.72 12.75
CA PRO A 120 -25.62 -17.80 13.42
C PRO A 120 -25.50 -17.58 14.94
N ILE A 121 -25.35 -18.67 15.70
CA ILE A 121 -25.05 -18.64 17.13
C ILE A 121 -23.54 -18.72 17.35
N ARG A 122 -23.02 -17.97 18.32
CA ARG A 122 -21.59 -17.96 18.68
C ARG A 122 -21.22 -19.08 19.62
N PHE A 123 -19.94 -19.42 19.60
CA PHE A 123 -19.33 -20.41 20.49
C PHE A 123 -18.18 -19.77 21.25
N TYR A 124 -17.97 -20.18 22.50
CA TYR A 124 -16.72 -19.94 23.23
C TYR A 124 -15.59 -20.76 22.61
N GLU A 125 -14.33 -20.43 22.93
CA GLU A 125 -13.14 -21.24 22.57
C GLU A 125 -13.27 -22.71 23.00
N SER A 126 -14.05 -22.98 24.05
CA SER A 126 -14.35 -24.33 24.54
C SER A 126 -15.48 -25.05 23.76
N GLU A 127 -15.85 -24.59 22.57
CA GLU A 127 -16.96 -25.07 21.73
C GLU A 127 -18.36 -25.06 22.39
N ARG A 128 -18.54 -24.33 23.50
CA ARG A 128 -19.86 -24.15 24.13
C ARG A 128 -20.60 -22.98 23.50
N ARG A 129 -21.91 -23.11 23.26
CA ARG A 129 -22.73 -22.02 22.70
C ARG A 129 -22.77 -20.81 23.65
N ASN A 130 -22.34 -19.65 23.17
CA ASN A 130 -22.34 -18.37 23.88
C ASN A 130 -23.63 -17.59 23.57
N PHE A 131 -24.72 -17.95 24.24
CA PHE A 131 -26.03 -17.36 23.98
C PHE A 131 -26.13 -15.88 24.34
N LEU A 132 -25.67 -15.50 25.54
CA LEU A 132 -25.74 -14.10 25.99
C LEU A 132 -24.83 -13.20 25.15
N GLY A 133 -23.60 -13.65 24.86
CA GLY A 133 -22.68 -12.95 23.97
C GLY A 133 -23.20 -12.83 22.54
N THR A 134 -23.94 -13.84 22.04
CA THR A 134 -24.62 -13.75 20.74
C THR A 134 -25.60 -12.58 20.74
N LEU A 135 -26.52 -12.49 21.71
CA LEU A 135 -27.52 -11.42 21.73
C LEU A 135 -26.92 -10.03 21.96
N PHE A 136 -25.92 -9.91 22.84
CA PHE A 136 -25.27 -8.63 23.09
C PHE A 136 -24.54 -8.11 21.85
N SER A 137 -23.84 -9.00 21.14
CA SER A 137 -23.18 -8.64 19.88
C SER A 137 -24.15 -8.18 18.80
N GLU A 138 -25.36 -8.76 18.78
CA GLU A 138 -26.43 -8.41 17.86
C GLU A 138 -27.16 -7.13 18.30
N GLY A 139 -26.90 -6.62 19.51
CA GLY A 139 -27.37 -5.32 20.01
C GLY A 139 -26.46 -4.14 19.68
N GLY A 140 -25.19 -4.36 19.31
CA GLY A 140 -24.25 -3.31 18.95
C GLY A 140 -23.51 -2.69 20.15
N LEU A 141 -23.43 -1.35 20.22
CA LEU A 141 -22.80 -0.63 21.34
C LEU A 141 -23.85 -0.16 22.38
N PRO A 142 -23.63 -0.35 23.69
CA PRO A 142 -24.58 0.05 24.74
C PRO A 142 -24.58 1.56 24.97
N PHE A 143 -25.72 2.23 24.73
CA PHE A 143 -25.84 3.70 24.70
C PHE A 143 -25.63 4.37 26.05
N ARG A 144 -26.05 3.74 27.15
CA ARG A 144 -25.88 4.34 28.49
C ARG A 144 -24.41 4.43 28.89
N LEU A 145 -23.58 3.48 28.44
CA LEU A 145 -22.12 3.53 28.62
C LEU A 145 -21.45 4.61 27.75
N LEU A 146 -22.14 5.13 26.72
CA LEU A 146 -21.67 6.26 25.92
C LEU A 146 -22.01 7.63 26.57
N LYS A 147 -22.87 7.66 27.59
CA LYS A 147 -23.31 8.89 28.31
C LYS A 147 -22.42 9.29 29.48
N GLU A 148 -21.59 8.38 29.99
CA GLU A 148 -20.76 8.65 31.16
C GLU A 148 -19.71 9.74 30.83
N SER A 149 -19.50 10.67 31.76
CA SER A 149 -18.62 11.84 31.60
C SER A 149 -17.13 11.50 31.40
N ASP A 150 -16.76 10.24 31.61
CA ASP A 150 -15.42 9.68 31.41
C ASP A 150 -15.47 8.70 30.21
N ASN A 151 -15.69 9.24 29.01
CA ASN A 151 -16.11 8.45 27.84
C ASN A 151 -14.94 7.67 27.21
N HIS A 152 -14.64 6.50 27.78
CA HIS A 152 -13.60 5.58 27.28
C HIS A 152 -13.78 5.19 25.81
N PHE A 153 -15.01 5.17 25.27
CA PHE A 153 -15.27 4.91 23.85
C PHE A 153 -14.84 6.08 22.98
N GLN A 154 -15.08 7.31 23.41
CA GLN A 154 -14.61 8.49 22.68
C GLN A 154 -13.08 8.51 22.64
N THR A 155 -12.41 8.24 23.76
CA THR A 155 -10.94 8.10 23.79
C THR A 155 -10.45 6.95 22.90
N LEU A 156 -11.16 5.81 22.89
CA LEU A 156 -10.85 4.66 22.04
C LEU A 156 -10.93 5.06 20.56
N PHE A 157 -12.03 5.64 20.12
CA PHE A 157 -12.22 6.06 18.73
C PHE A 157 -11.27 7.18 18.35
N SER A 158 -10.97 8.14 19.22
CA SER A 158 -9.93 9.14 18.96
C SER A 158 -8.58 8.48 18.69
N ARG A 159 -8.16 7.53 19.53
CA ARG A 159 -6.91 6.78 19.29
C ARG A 159 -6.94 5.97 17.99
N ILE A 160 -8.05 5.29 17.71
CA ILE A 160 -8.22 4.53 16.47
C ILE A 160 -8.13 5.49 15.27
N LEU A 161 -8.84 6.61 15.28
CA LEU A 161 -8.87 7.58 14.18
C LEU A 161 -7.51 8.25 13.97
N ASN A 162 -6.77 8.57 15.04
CA ASN A 162 -5.40 9.08 14.96
C ASN A 162 -4.43 8.06 14.34
N GLN A 163 -4.60 6.78 14.66
CA GLN A 163 -3.75 5.69 14.16
C GLN A 163 -4.27 5.05 12.86
N TYR A 164 -5.44 5.48 12.39
CA TYR A 164 -6.19 4.83 11.30
C TYR A 164 -5.39 4.80 10.00
N GLU A 165 -4.85 5.95 9.59
CA GLU A 165 -4.02 6.07 8.40
C GLU A 165 -2.65 5.42 8.60
N GLN A 166 -2.09 5.51 9.81
CA GLN A 166 -0.81 4.86 10.16
C GLN A 166 -0.89 3.34 9.99
N ALA A 167 -2.02 2.74 10.40
CA ALA A 167 -2.29 1.32 10.23
C ALA A 167 -2.47 0.96 8.76
N GLN A 168 -3.30 1.69 8.01
CA GLN A 168 -3.52 1.43 6.58
C GLN A 168 -2.23 1.52 5.76
N LEU A 169 -1.41 2.56 5.96
CA LEU A 169 -0.14 2.75 5.26
C LEU A 169 0.91 1.68 5.63
N ALA A 170 0.85 1.14 6.84
CA ALA A 170 1.70 0.03 7.29
C ALA A 170 1.14 -1.36 6.90
N GLY A 171 0.05 -1.42 6.12
CA GLY A 171 -0.57 -2.67 5.68
C GLY A 171 -1.35 -3.40 6.78
N PHE A 172 -1.61 -2.76 7.92
CA PHE A 172 -2.46 -3.28 8.98
C PHE A 172 -3.92 -3.01 8.65
N SER A 173 -4.76 -4.05 8.75
CA SER A 173 -6.21 -3.86 8.65
C SER A 173 -6.72 -3.03 9.82
N VAL A 174 -7.78 -2.26 9.60
CA VAL A 174 -8.46 -1.49 10.67
C VAL A 174 -8.86 -2.42 11.83
N LEU A 175 -9.20 -3.67 11.52
CA LEU A 175 -9.50 -4.71 12.50
C LEU A 175 -8.31 -5.02 13.42
N SER A 176 -7.10 -5.12 12.88
CA SER A 176 -5.88 -5.32 13.66
C SER A 176 -5.50 -4.11 14.51
N LEU A 177 -5.71 -2.89 13.99
CA LEU A 177 -5.53 -1.66 14.76
C LEU A 177 -6.49 -1.59 15.94
N VAL A 178 -7.79 -1.79 15.68
CA VAL A 178 -8.83 -1.73 16.70
C VAL A 178 -8.55 -2.75 17.81
N ARG A 179 -8.13 -3.98 17.45
CA ARG A 179 -7.72 -4.99 18.43
C ARG A 179 -6.54 -4.51 19.29
N THR A 180 -5.50 -3.96 18.69
CA THR A 180 -4.32 -3.45 19.40
C THR A 180 -4.67 -2.31 20.36
N VAL A 181 -5.56 -1.40 19.95
CA VAL A 181 -6.01 -0.29 20.79
C VAL A 181 -6.92 -0.79 21.92
N LEU A 182 -7.77 -1.78 21.66
CA LEU A 182 -8.65 -2.40 22.66
C LEU A 182 -7.87 -3.20 23.71
N GLU A 183 -6.84 -3.95 23.32
CA GLU A 183 -5.96 -4.68 24.25
C GLU A 183 -5.26 -3.75 25.26
N LYS A 184 -5.02 -2.50 24.87
CA LYS A 184 -4.44 -1.44 25.71
C LYS A 184 -5.48 -0.54 26.39
N SER A 185 -6.77 -0.87 26.24
CA SER A 185 -7.88 -0.07 26.79
C SER A 185 -8.35 -0.62 28.14
N THR A 186 -9.09 0.20 28.89
CA THR A 186 -9.75 -0.19 30.15
C THR A 186 -11.16 -0.76 29.94
N LEU A 187 -11.55 -1.04 28.69
CA LEU A 187 -12.88 -1.58 28.37
C LEU A 187 -13.00 -3.05 28.80
N PRO A 188 -14.20 -3.52 29.18
CA PRO A 188 -14.45 -4.94 29.47
C PRO A 188 -14.05 -5.88 28.32
N ILE A 189 -13.60 -7.09 28.66
CA ILE A 189 -13.14 -8.15 27.72
C ILE A 189 -14.13 -8.43 26.57
N VAL A 190 -15.42 -8.23 26.80
CA VAL A 190 -16.49 -8.38 25.81
C VAL A 190 -16.27 -7.50 24.57
N PHE A 191 -15.66 -6.32 24.73
CA PHE A 191 -15.35 -5.45 23.60
C PHE A 191 -14.10 -5.89 22.83
N SER A 192 -13.27 -6.77 23.40
CA SER A 192 -12.13 -7.41 22.75
C SER A 192 -12.52 -8.62 21.89
N GLU A 193 -13.78 -9.05 21.96
CA GLU A 193 -14.35 -10.10 21.10
C GLU A 193 -14.45 -9.65 19.64
N ASP A 194 -14.28 -10.60 18.71
CA ASP A 194 -14.13 -10.36 17.27
C ASP A 194 -15.16 -9.42 16.66
N THR A 195 -16.43 -9.48 17.09
CA THR A 195 -17.46 -8.65 16.46
C THR A 195 -17.64 -7.28 17.07
N SER A 196 -17.24 -7.12 18.33
CA SER A 196 -17.11 -5.77 18.89
C SER A 196 -15.95 -5.07 18.21
N VAL A 197 -14.85 -5.79 17.97
CA VAL A 197 -13.73 -5.32 17.15
C VAL A 197 -14.23 -4.97 15.74
N GLU A 198 -14.94 -5.87 15.04
CA GLU A 198 -15.48 -5.60 13.68
C GLU A 198 -16.45 -4.41 13.65
N LEU A 199 -17.36 -4.29 14.63
CA LEU A 199 -18.30 -3.18 14.72
C LEU A 199 -17.55 -1.86 14.93
N ILE A 200 -16.60 -1.83 15.85
CA ILE A 200 -15.77 -0.65 16.12
C ILE A 200 -14.94 -0.29 14.88
N SER A 201 -14.40 -1.28 14.15
CA SER A 201 -13.72 -1.08 12.87
C SER A 201 -14.64 -0.47 11.82
N HIS A 202 -15.84 -1.03 11.62
CA HIS A 202 -16.83 -0.49 10.68
C HIS A 202 -17.27 0.94 11.05
N ILE A 203 -17.42 1.23 12.35
CA ILE A 203 -17.73 2.60 12.81
C ILE A 203 -16.57 3.55 12.49
N ALA A 204 -15.32 3.17 12.79
CA ALA A 204 -14.14 3.98 12.49
C ALA A 204 -13.98 4.23 10.97
N GLU A 205 -14.16 3.19 10.15
CA GLU A 205 -14.17 3.27 8.69
C GLU A 205 -15.25 4.22 8.18
N LYS A 206 -16.50 4.05 8.65
CA LYS A 206 -17.62 4.89 8.22
C LYS A 206 -17.44 6.34 8.68
N LEU A 207 -16.87 6.61 9.86
CA LEU A 207 -16.56 7.97 10.32
C LEU A 207 -15.51 8.63 9.43
N SER A 208 -14.43 7.91 9.12
CA SER A 208 -13.35 8.39 8.25
C SER A 208 -13.88 8.67 6.83
N SER A 209 -14.69 7.76 6.28
CA SER A 209 -15.32 7.95 4.99
C SER A 209 -16.28 9.14 4.99
N LEU A 210 -17.17 9.31 5.99
CA LEU A 210 -18.06 10.46 6.06
C LEU A 210 -17.30 11.80 6.09
N VAL A 211 -16.19 11.89 6.84
CA VAL A 211 -15.37 13.12 6.87
C VAL A 211 -14.76 13.44 5.51
N LEU A 212 -14.23 12.43 4.82
CA LEU A 212 -13.66 12.55 3.48
C LEU A 212 -14.72 12.90 2.43
N LEU A 213 -15.80 12.12 2.37
CA LEU A 213 -16.86 12.18 1.36
C LEU A 213 -17.64 13.51 1.43
N TYR A 214 -17.86 14.04 2.64
CA TYR A 214 -18.65 15.27 2.87
C TYR A 214 -17.81 16.49 3.23
N ASN A 215 -16.47 16.37 3.19
CA ASN A 215 -15.52 17.42 3.55
C ASN A 215 -15.85 18.11 4.89
N LEU A 216 -16.23 17.31 5.89
CA LEU A 216 -16.67 17.79 7.21
C LEU A 216 -15.57 18.51 7.98
N SER A 217 -14.33 18.32 7.52
CA SER A 217 -13.12 18.98 7.98
C SER A 217 -13.30 20.50 8.19
N ASN A 218 -14.10 21.17 7.35
CA ASN A 218 -14.31 22.62 7.38
C ASN A 218 -15.44 23.12 8.29
N HIS A 219 -16.13 22.24 9.00
CA HIS A 219 -17.31 22.59 9.79
C HIS A 219 -17.12 22.31 11.28
N THR A 220 -17.62 23.19 12.15
CA THR A 220 -17.52 23.09 13.61
C THR A 220 -18.58 22.15 14.23
N GLU A 221 -19.67 21.88 13.52
CA GLU A 221 -20.71 20.92 13.91
C GLU A 221 -20.96 19.92 12.77
N PRO A 222 -20.11 18.88 12.62
CA PRO A 222 -20.16 17.92 11.52
C PRO A 222 -21.49 17.19 11.38
N VAL A 223 -22.14 16.85 12.49
CA VAL A 223 -23.45 16.19 12.47
C VAL A 223 -24.53 17.14 11.98
N ARG A 224 -24.58 18.40 12.43
CA ARG A 224 -25.57 19.35 11.89
C ARG A 224 -25.37 19.59 10.41
N GLN A 225 -24.10 19.63 9.98
CA GLN A 225 -23.78 19.69 8.57
C GLN A 225 -24.29 18.43 7.88
N LEU A 226 -23.92 17.22 8.31
CA LEU A 226 -24.45 15.96 7.76
C LEU A 226 -25.98 15.86 7.81
N ASP A 227 -26.65 16.43 8.80
CA ASP A 227 -28.11 16.43 8.91
C ASP A 227 -28.72 17.33 7.85
N LYS A 228 -28.03 18.43 7.53
CA LYS A 228 -28.41 19.34 6.45
C LYS A 228 -28.06 18.75 5.08
N VAL A 229 -26.87 18.17 4.94
CA VAL A 229 -26.29 17.70 3.67
C VAL A 229 -26.34 16.18 3.50
N HIS A 230 -27.04 15.44 4.34
CA HIS A 230 -27.43 14.04 4.20
C HIS A 230 -28.53 13.63 5.22
N PRO A 231 -29.75 14.21 5.24
CA PRO A 231 -30.73 14.01 6.31
C PRO A 231 -30.96 12.57 6.81
N LYS A 232 -30.81 11.56 5.96
CA LYS A 232 -30.96 10.14 6.33
C LYS A 232 -29.63 9.38 6.49
N TRP A 233 -28.49 10.05 6.69
CA TRP A 233 -27.17 9.39 6.79
C TRP A 233 -27.10 8.43 7.98
N ARG A 234 -27.91 8.71 9.01
CA ARG A 234 -28.10 7.85 10.17
C ARG A 234 -28.64 6.46 9.81
N ASP A 235 -29.37 6.33 8.70
CA ASP A 235 -29.90 5.04 8.20
C ASP A 235 -28.79 4.16 7.57
N GLU A 236 -27.64 4.76 7.24
CA GLU A 236 -26.46 4.06 6.72
C GLU A 236 -25.38 3.83 7.77
N PHE A 237 -25.55 4.40 8.95
CA PHE A 237 -24.57 4.28 10.01
C PHE A 237 -24.71 2.91 10.68
N PRO A 238 -23.61 2.23 11.08
CA PRO A 238 -23.67 0.87 11.61
C PRO A 238 -24.54 0.70 12.86
N ILE A 239 -24.93 1.77 13.55
CA ILE A 239 -25.77 1.76 14.74
C ILE A 239 -26.86 2.85 14.60
N PRO A 240 -28.13 2.56 14.98
CA PRO A 240 -29.20 3.56 15.06
C PRO A 240 -28.89 4.60 16.13
N LEU A 241 -29.06 5.88 15.82
CA LEU A 241 -28.63 6.99 16.68
C LEU A 241 -29.74 8.05 16.74
N ASP A 242 -30.89 7.59 17.24
CA ASP A 242 -32.17 8.30 17.19
C ASP A 242 -32.34 9.32 18.34
N ASP A 243 -31.39 9.41 19.27
CA ASP A 243 -31.47 10.26 20.46
C ASP A 243 -30.47 11.44 20.46
N GLU A 244 -30.78 12.49 21.23
CA GLU A 244 -29.90 13.66 21.41
C GLU A 244 -28.49 13.26 21.89
N THR A 245 -28.40 12.16 22.63
CA THR A 245 -27.14 11.59 23.09
C THR A 245 -26.29 11.05 21.93
N GLY A 246 -26.85 10.20 21.06
CA GLY A 246 -26.13 9.66 19.92
C GLY A 246 -25.60 10.75 18.99
N THR A 247 -26.37 11.84 18.85
CA THR A 247 -25.97 13.03 18.08
C THR A 247 -24.76 13.74 18.68
N HIS A 248 -24.72 13.96 20.01
CA HIS A 248 -23.58 14.58 20.67
C HIS A 248 -22.31 13.72 20.57
N PHE A 249 -22.43 12.41 20.78
CA PHE A 249 -21.33 11.47 20.65
C PHE A 249 -20.74 11.45 19.23
N LEU A 250 -21.59 11.36 18.21
CA LEU A 250 -21.18 11.42 16.79
C LEU A 250 -20.49 12.73 16.44
N ASN A 251 -21.00 13.87 16.96
CA ASN A 251 -20.36 15.17 16.73
C ASN A 251 -18.94 15.15 17.30
N GLY A 252 -18.75 14.59 18.49
CA GLY A 252 -17.42 14.40 19.07
C GLY A 252 -16.49 13.54 18.21
N LEU A 253 -16.99 12.41 17.68
CA LEU A 253 -16.20 11.53 16.83
C LEU A 253 -15.85 12.14 15.47
N LEU A 254 -16.83 12.75 14.79
CA LEU A 254 -16.63 13.38 13.50
C LEU A 254 -15.76 14.64 13.59
N CYS A 255 -15.86 15.42 14.68
CA CYS A 255 -14.93 16.52 14.95
C CYS A 255 -13.49 16.00 15.09
N THR A 256 -13.30 14.91 15.84
CA THR A 256 -11.98 14.28 16.00
C THR A 256 -11.43 13.83 14.64
N ALA A 257 -12.20 13.04 13.88
CA ALA A 257 -11.82 12.60 12.54
C ALA A 257 -11.55 13.77 11.57
N SER A 258 -12.28 14.88 11.71
CA SER A 258 -12.13 16.11 10.92
C SER A 258 -10.83 16.87 11.23
N VAL A 259 -10.45 16.98 12.51
CA VAL A 259 -9.20 17.62 12.94
C VAL A 259 -7.99 16.83 12.43
N GLU A 260 -8.02 15.51 12.56
CA GLU A 260 -6.95 14.65 12.03
C GLU A 260 -6.84 14.75 10.50
N THR A 261 -7.98 14.77 9.80
CA THR A 261 -8.04 14.99 8.35
C THR A 261 -7.48 16.36 7.93
N LYS A 262 -7.66 17.43 8.72
CA LYS A 262 -7.06 18.75 8.45
C LYS A 262 -5.56 18.77 8.68
N SER A 263 -5.10 18.16 9.76
CA SER A 263 -3.67 17.97 10.06
C SER A 263 -2.97 17.27 8.89
N ARG A 264 -3.62 16.24 8.31
CA ARG A 264 -3.20 15.54 7.09
C ARG A 264 -3.04 16.47 5.87
N LEU A 265 -4.07 17.26 5.54
CA LEU A 265 -4.05 18.16 4.37
C LEU A 265 -2.99 19.27 4.46
N GLN A 266 -2.66 19.72 5.67
CA GLN A 266 -1.65 20.77 5.89
C GLN A 266 -0.21 20.25 5.81
N LYS A 267 0.04 18.98 6.15
CA LYS A 267 1.38 18.35 6.05
C LYS A 267 1.83 18.08 4.60
N ASN A 268 0.90 17.97 3.64
CA ASN A 268 1.16 17.57 2.25
C ASN A 268 1.87 18.60 1.34
N LYS A 269 2.44 19.71 1.86
CA LYS A 269 3.07 20.75 1.02
C LYS A 269 4.59 20.71 0.95
N ARG A 270 5.27 19.93 1.80
CA ARG A 270 6.73 19.86 1.85
C ARG A 270 7.21 18.44 2.07
N THR A 271 8.38 18.14 1.54
CA THR A 271 9.08 16.90 1.87
C THR A 271 9.62 16.99 3.30
N VAL A 272 9.17 16.10 4.19
CA VAL A 272 9.58 16.10 5.60
C VAL A 272 9.98 14.68 6.01
N CYS A 273 11.16 14.54 6.61
CA CYS A 273 11.61 13.29 7.22
C CYS A 273 11.43 13.39 8.74
N GLN A 274 10.71 12.43 9.33
CA GLN A 274 10.54 12.29 10.77
C GLN A 274 10.99 10.91 11.22
N PHE A 275 11.59 10.82 12.39
CA PHE A 275 12.16 9.58 12.91
C PHE A 275 11.60 9.23 14.28
N TYR A 276 11.15 7.99 14.44
CA TYR A 276 10.48 7.52 15.63
C TYR A 276 11.15 6.28 16.19
N TRP A 277 11.12 6.15 17.50
CA TRP A 277 11.49 4.95 18.23
C TRP A 277 10.33 4.50 19.11
N SER A 278 10.21 3.19 19.33
CA SER A 278 9.16 2.61 20.16
C SER A 278 9.71 1.44 20.96
N GLU A 279 9.25 1.28 22.19
CA GLU A 279 9.62 0.16 23.06
C GLU A 279 9.23 -1.21 22.47
N ASN A 280 8.24 -1.26 21.58
CA ASN A 280 7.85 -2.50 20.89
C ASN A 280 8.90 -2.97 19.87
N TYR A 281 9.76 -2.06 19.41
CA TYR A 281 10.80 -2.31 18.41
C TYR A 281 12.12 -1.64 18.84
N PRO A 282 12.73 -2.12 19.94
CA PRO A 282 13.85 -1.42 20.59
C PRO A 282 15.10 -1.33 19.71
N ASP A 283 15.24 -2.26 18.77
CA ASP A 283 16.40 -2.40 17.89
C ASP A 283 16.25 -1.67 16.54
N GLN A 284 15.24 -0.81 16.37
CA GLN A 284 14.98 -0.14 15.09
C GLN A 284 14.53 1.31 15.27
N ILE A 285 15.05 2.21 14.44
CA ILE A 285 14.46 3.53 14.23
C ILE A 285 13.57 3.47 13.00
N ARG A 286 12.35 3.99 13.10
CA ARG A 286 11.41 4.07 11.98
C ARG A 286 11.42 5.46 11.38
N ALA A 287 11.33 5.54 10.06
CA ALA A 287 11.22 6.78 9.32
C ALA A 287 9.80 6.97 8.78
N ILE A 288 9.35 8.22 8.76
CA ILE A 288 8.19 8.69 8.02
C ILE A 288 8.69 9.77 7.08
N VAL A 289 8.50 9.55 5.78
CA VAL A 289 8.81 10.51 4.73
C VAL A 289 7.50 11.01 4.14
N SER A 290 7.12 12.24 4.48
CA SER A 290 6.00 12.95 3.85
C SER A 290 6.50 13.59 2.56
N LEU A 291 5.70 13.55 1.50
CA LEU A 291 6.02 14.00 0.15
C LEU A 291 4.93 14.95 -0.38
N PRO A 292 5.30 15.96 -1.20
CA PRO A 292 4.33 16.83 -1.85
C PRO A 292 3.59 16.09 -2.99
N GLU A 293 2.51 16.67 -3.51
CA GLU A 293 1.78 16.10 -4.66
C GLU A 293 2.63 16.02 -5.95
N GLU A 294 3.63 16.89 -6.09
CA GLU A 294 4.44 17.00 -7.30
C GLU A 294 5.91 17.24 -6.95
N LEU A 295 6.82 16.58 -7.68
CA LEU A 295 8.26 16.68 -7.53
C LEU A 295 8.95 16.86 -8.88
N SER A 296 10.15 17.46 -8.86
CA SER A 296 10.98 17.63 -10.05
C SER A 296 12.33 16.94 -9.86
N PHE A 297 12.63 15.97 -10.71
CA PHE A 297 13.90 15.24 -10.73
C PHE A 297 14.85 15.83 -11.78
N PRO A 298 16.13 16.05 -11.45
CA PRO A 298 17.14 16.29 -12.48
C PRO A 298 17.40 14.99 -13.26
N ILE A 299 17.40 15.07 -14.59
CA ILE A 299 17.64 13.90 -15.46
C ILE A 299 19.14 13.65 -15.54
N ILE A 300 19.58 12.50 -15.01
CA ILE A 300 20.98 12.06 -15.02
C ILE A 300 21.25 11.18 -16.25
N SER A 301 20.24 10.43 -16.70
CA SER A 301 20.31 9.55 -17.87
C SER A 301 19.03 9.66 -18.68
N ALA A 302 19.17 9.77 -20.01
CA ALA A 302 18.03 9.93 -20.91
C ALA A 302 17.07 8.73 -20.77
N PRO A 303 15.82 8.95 -20.32
CA PRO A 303 14.88 7.87 -20.12
C PRO A 303 14.29 7.41 -21.46
N SER A 304 14.01 6.12 -21.61
CA SER A 304 13.33 5.56 -22.80
C SER A 304 11.79 5.66 -22.73
N THR A 305 11.24 6.23 -21.65
CA THR A 305 9.80 6.35 -21.40
C THR A 305 9.55 7.46 -20.39
N THR A 306 8.35 8.05 -20.41
CA THR A 306 7.88 9.03 -19.42
C THR A 306 7.23 8.38 -18.20
N ARG A 307 7.08 7.06 -18.15
CA ARG A 307 6.61 6.33 -16.97
C ARG A 307 7.79 5.92 -16.11
N PHE A 308 7.89 6.52 -14.92
CA PHE A 308 8.95 6.22 -13.96
C PHE A 308 8.43 5.37 -12.81
N GLU A 309 9.30 4.54 -12.27
CA GLU A 309 9.09 3.93 -10.96
C GLU A 309 9.81 4.73 -9.90
N LEU A 310 9.10 5.08 -8.84
CA LEU A 310 9.65 5.88 -7.75
C LEU A 310 9.86 5.03 -6.50
N ALA A 311 10.97 5.27 -5.81
CA ALA A 311 11.33 4.60 -4.58
C ALA A 311 12.19 5.48 -3.67
N ILE A 312 12.25 5.13 -2.39
CA ILE A 312 13.15 5.70 -1.39
C ILE A 312 14.29 4.71 -1.18
N TYR A 313 15.51 5.24 -1.26
CA TYR A 313 16.76 4.50 -1.13
C TYR A 313 17.51 4.94 0.13
N GLU A 314 18.18 3.99 0.78
CA GLU A 314 19.10 4.15 1.91
C GLU A 314 20.40 3.40 1.56
N ASP A 315 21.54 4.09 1.56
CA ASP A 315 22.85 3.51 1.18
C ASP A 315 22.82 2.69 -0.13
N GLY A 316 22.16 3.22 -1.17
CA GLY A 316 22.06 2.56 -2.47
C GLY A 316 21.03 1.43 -2.56
N ASP A 317 20.39 1.04 -1.45
CA ASP A 317 19.35 0.03 -1.42
C ASP A 317 17.94 0.61 -1.33
N GLU A 318 17.00 0.01 -2.06
CA GLU A 318 15.58 0.34 -1.96
C GLU A 318 15.01 -0.08 -0.59
N VAL A 319 14.54 0.90 0.17
CA VAL A 319 13.92 0.70 1.50
C VAL A 319 12.40 0.89 1.48
N ALA A 320 11.86 1.65 0.52
CA ALA A 320 10.43 1.78 0.33
C ALA A 320 10.04 2.08 -1.12
N SER A 321 8.96 1.46 -1.62
CA SER A 321 8.44 1.69 -2.97
C SER A 321 7.28 2.69 -2.96
N LEU A 322 7.37 3.70 -3.84
CA LEU A 322 6.33 4.71 -4.03
C LEU A 322 5.42 4.39 -5.23
N GLY A 323 5.83 3.43 -6.06
CA GLY A 323 5.07 2.94 -7.22
C GLY A 323 5.33 3.75 -8.49
N PRO A 324 4.60 3.42 -9.58
CA PRO A 324 4.75 4.08 -10.86
C PRO A 324 4.13 5.48 -10.85
N ALA A 325 4.78 6.41 -11.56
CA ALA A 325 4.30 7.76 -11.76
C ALA A 325 4.66 8.25 -13.17
N TYR A 326 3.82 9.13 -13.71
CA TYR A 326 4.05 9.71 -15.03
C TYR A 326 4.80 11.03 -14.90
N ALA A 327 5.84 11.17 -15.71
CA ALA A 327 6.72 12.32 -15.75
C ALA A 327 6.41 13.20 -16.97
N THR A 328 6.48 14.51 -16.78
CA THR A 328 6.58 15.50 -17.85
C THR A 328 8.03 15.94 -17.95
N LEU A 329 8.63 15.78 -19.13
CA LEU A 329 10.03 16.13 -19.36
C LEU A 329 10.10 17.60 -19.84
N GLU A 330 10.78 18.45 -19.09
CA GLU A 330 11.01 19.86 -19.44
C GLU A 330 12.46 20.23 -19.05
N ASN A 331 13.25 20.76 -19.99
CA ASN A 331 14.57 21.37 -19.72
C ASN A 331 15.50 20.52 -18.82
N ALA A 332 15.75 19.26 -19.20
CA ALA A 332 16.57 18.30 -18.43
C ALA A 332 16.06 17.97 -17.02
N HIS A 333 14.80 18.28 -16.74
CA HIS A 333 14.10 17.89 -15.52
C HIS A 333 12.86 17.06 -15.86
N ALA A 334 12.50 16.16 -14.96
CA ALA A 334 11.29 15.37 -15.03
C ALA A 334 10.36 15.78 -13.88
N ARG A 335 9.23 16.41 -14.21
CA ARG A 335 8.19 16.77 -13.25
C ARG A 335 7.22 15.60 -13.09
N VAL A 336 7.03 15.12 -11.87
CA VAL A 336 6.32 13.87 -11.58
C VAL A 336 5.25 14.14 -10.52
N ARG A 337 4.01 13.75 -10.82
CA ARG A 337 2.93 13.79 -9.83
C ARG A 337 2.93 12.50 -9.01
N LEU A 338 3.06 12.64 -7.70
CA LEU A 338 3.11 11.52 -6.77
C LEU A 338 1.72 10.99 -6.45
N ARG A 339 1.61 9.66 -6.39
CA ARG A 339 0.38 8.96 -5.99
C ARG A 339 0.28 8.73 -4.48
N LYS A 340 1.42 8.76 -3.78
CA LYS A 340 1.55 8.61 -2.32
C LYS A 340 2.15 9.88 -1.73
N SER A 341 1.49 10.42 -0.71
CA SER A 341 1.95 11.61 0.02
C SER A 341 2.78 11.26 1.27
N GLU A 342 2.85 9.98 1.66
CA GLU A 342 3.65 9.53 2.81
C GLU A 342 4.18 8.11 2.58
N SER A 343 5.36 7.84 3.12
CA SER A 343 5.97 6.50 3.17
C SER A 343 6.58 6.24 4.54
N ARG A 344 6.37 5.03 5.09
CA ARG A 344 6.88 4.60 6.39
C ARG A 344 7.70 3.32 6.26
N PHE A 345 8.87 3.28 6.89
CA PHE A 345 9.74 2.11 6.85
C PHE A 345 10.72 2.10 8.04
N ALA A 346 11.29 0.93 8.34
CA ALA A 346 12.37 0.81 9.32
C ALA A 346 13.72 1.17 8.66
N ARG A 347 14.52 2.00 9.33
CA ARG A 347 15.88 2.34 8.92
C ARG A 347 16.78 1.13 9.11
N ARG A 348 17.57 0.77 8.09
CA ARG A 348 18.59 -0.29 8.16
C ARG A 348 19.92 0.27 8.61
N GLU A 349 20.32 1.41 8.03
CA GLU A 349 21.56 2.12 8.35
C GLU A 349 21.24 3.59 8.69
N PRO A 350 20.86 3.89 9.95
CA PRO A 350 20.41 5.23 10.34
C PRO A 350 21.39 6.37 10.02
N SER A 351 22.71 6.09 9.97
CA SER A 351 23.71 7.09 9.60
C SER A 351 23.74 7.43 8.11
N ALA A 352 23.21 6.56 7.26
CA ALA A 352 23.15 6.79 5.83
C ALA A 352 22.06 7.81 5.47
N SER A 353 22.24 8.46 4.31
CA SER A 353 21.27 9.42 3.81
C SER A 353 20.16 8.76 2.99
N LEU A 354 18.95 9.28 3.13
CA LEU A 354 17.82 8.86 2.31
C LEU A 354 17.81 9.64 0.99
N SER A 355 17.48 8.97 -0.10
CA SER A 355 17.27 9.60 -1.40
C SER A 355 16.01 9.10 -2.07
N LEU A 356 15.37 9.98 -2.82
CA LEU A 356 14.26 9.66 -3.70
C LEU A 356 14.81 9.35 -5.09
N VAL A 357 14.52 8.18 -5.62
CA VAL A 357 15.08 7.69 -6.87
C VAL A 357 13.96 7.46 -7.87
N ALA A 358 14.09 8.04 -9.06
CA ALA A 358 13.26 7.76 -10.22
C ALA A 358 14.00 6.78 -11.13
N ARG A 359 13.29 5.74 -11.57
CA ARG A 359 13.84 4.68 -12.43
C ARG A 359 13.00 4.47 -13.68
N ALA A 360 13.66 4.09 -14.78
CA ALA A 360 13.00 3.61 -15.98
C ALA A 360 13.71 2.33 -16.45
N GLY A 361 12.95 1.23 -16.58
CA GLY A 361 13.52 -0.07 -16.96
C GLY A 361 14.65 -0.53 -16.04
N GLY A 362 14.54 -0.33 -14.73
CA GLY A 362 15.56 -0.73 -13.75
C GLY A 362 16.78 0.18 -13.64
N MET A 363 16.99 1.12 -14.57
CA MET A 363 18.04 2.12 -14.49
C MET A 363 17.57 3.36 -13.72
N ILE A 364 18.45 3.96 -12.93
CA ILE A 364 18.23 5.27 -12.30
C ILE A 364 18.26 6.36 -13.38
N VAL A 365 17.16 7.12 -13.50
CA VAL A 365 17.04 8.25 -14.43
C VAL A 365 17.16 9.59 -13.73
N GLY A 366 16.86 9.66 -12.42
CA GLY A 366 17.00 10.86 -11.61
C GLY A 366 17.02 10.53 -10.12
N THR A 367 17.66 11.38 -9.32
CA THR A 367 17.77 11.21 -7.86
C THR A 367 17.66 12.55 -7.15
N ILE A 368 16.95 12.59 -6.02
CA ILE A 368 16.83 13.74 -5.13
C ILE A 368 17.25 13.29 -3.72
N LYS A 369 18.31 13.86 -3.16
CA LYS A 369 18.71 13.57 -1.78
C LYS A 369 17.71 14.22 -0.81
N LEU A 370 17.23 13.45 0.17
CA LEU A 370 16.34 13.95 1.22
C LEU A 370 17.19 14.61 2.31
N GLY A 371 16.99 15.91 2.50
CA GLY A 371 17.68 16.68 3.53
C GLY A 371 17.31 16.23 4.95
N ASP A 372 18.25 16.41 5.88
CA ASP A 372 18.10 16.10 7.32
C ASP A 372 17.67 14.64 7.58
N SER A 373 18.07 13.74 6.68
CA SER A 373 17.68 12.34 6.76
C SER A 373 18.70 11.46 7.49
N GLU A 374 19.96 11.86 7.63
CA GLU A 374 20.93 11.07 8.39
C GLU A 374 20.76 11.25 9.91
N ILE A 375 20.95 10.15 10.64
CA ILE A 375 20.88 10.10 12.11
C ILE A 375 22.25 9.69 12.63
N ALA A 376 22.91 10.58 13.35
CA ALA A 376 24.26 10.36 13.89
C ALA A 376 24.24 9.48 15.17
N VAL A 377 23.68 8.27 15.04
CA VAL A 377 23.49 7.31 16.14
C VAL A 377 24.85 6.94 16.75
N GLY A 378 24.98 7.17 18.06
CA GLY A 378 26.19 6.85 18.81
C GLY A 378 27.34 7.85 18.63
N GLU A 379 27.27 8.78 17.68
CA GLU A 379 28.27 9.85 17.49
C GLU A 379 27.95 11.09 18.33
N VAL A 380 26.67 11.49 18.36
CA VAL A 380 26.17 12.65 19.11
C VAL A 380 24.99 12.23 19.99
N PRO A 381 24.63 13.01 21.02
CA PRO A 381 23.40 12.74 21.74
C PRO A 381 22.18 12.97 20.83
N LEU A 382 21.20 12.07 20.93
CA LEU A 382 19.93 12.15 20.21
C LEU A 382 18.80 12.45 21.19
N THR A 383 17.99 13.46 20.88
CA THR A 383 16.92 13.93 21.76
C THR A 383 15.56 13.53 21.20
N PHE A 384 14.92 12.57 21.86
CA PHE A 384 13.58 12.12 21.54
C PHE A 384 12.54 12.73 22.48
N VAL A 385 11.37 13.10 21.97
CA VAL A 385 10.25 13.62 22.75
C VAL A 385 9.09 12.63 22.73
N ALA A 386 8.33 12.54 23.82
CA ALA A 386 7.16 11.68 23.87
C ALA A 386 6.08 12.19 22.89
N ASP A 387 5.59 11.30 22.02
CA ASP A 387 4.57 11.58 21.00
C ASP A 387 3.66 10.35 20.78
N GLU A 388 2.39 10.46 21.16
CA GLU A 388 1.34 9.42 20.98
C GLU A 388 1.72 7.96 21.33
N GLY A 389 2.56 7.75 22.36
CA GLY A 389 3.02 6.42 22.79
C GLY A 389 4.26 5.90 22.06
N CYS A 390 4.90 6.75 21.25
CA CYS A 390 6.22 6.58 20.67
C CYS A 390 7.14 7.74 21.09
N TRP A 391 8.40 7.67 20.64
CA TRP A 391 9.43 8.67 20.89
C TRP A 391 9.86 9.29 19.56
N LEU A 392 9.59 10.57 19.34
CA LEU A 392 9.91 11.32 18.12
C LEU A 392 11.27 12.02 18.25
N LEU A 393 12.18 11.80 17.31
CA LEU A 393 13.47 12.49 17.25
C LEU A 393 13.27 13.96 16.89
N GLN A 394 13.67 14.86 17.78
CA GLN A 394 13.53 16.32 17.61
C GLN A 394 14.88 17.06 17.61
N GLY A 395 15.96 16.41 18.05
CA GLY A 395 17.28 17.04 18.07
C GLY A 395 18.44 16.05 17.98
N GLN A 396 19.51 16.49 17.33
CA GLN A 396 20.81 15.80 17.26
C GLN A 396 21.87 16.80 17.74
N ALA A 397 22.82 16.37 18.59
CA ALA A 397 23.79 17.25 19.27
C ALA A 397 23.13 18.25 20.25
N SER A 398 23.60 19.50 20.31
CA SER A 398 23.02 20.51 21.22
C SER A 398 21.71 21.09 20.67
N CYS A 399 20.63 21.02 21.45
CA CYS A 399 19.31 21.48 21.01
C CYS A 399 18.43 21.99 22.16
N SER A 400 17.39 22.75 21.81
CA SER A 400 16.31 23.12 22.73
C SER A 400 14.99 22.54 22.24
N VAL A 401 14.26 21.83 23.10
CA VAL A 401 12.97 21.21 22.79
C VAL A 401 11.86 21.73 23.70
N ARG A 402 10.67 21.92 23.13
CA ARG A 402 9.47 22.41 23.84
C ARG A 402 8.92 21.41 24.84
N ASN A 403 9.04 20.12 24.54
CA ASN A 403 8.51 19.08 25.40
C ASN A 403 9.32 18.98 26.70
N SER A 404 8.60 18.74 27.80
CA SER A 404 9.17 18.51 29.13
C SER A 404 9.42 17.03 29.42
N ASP A 405 9.04 16.12 28.52
CA ASP A 405 9.23 14.67 28.67
C ASP A 405 10.09 14.17 27.50
N VAL A 406 11.35 13.88 27.81
CA VAL A 406 12.43 13.73 26.83
C VAL A 406 13.31 12.54 27.16
N LEU A 407 13.60 11.73 26.14
CA LEU A 407 14.53 10.61 26.21
C LEU A 407 15.77 10.95 25.38
N ILE A 408 16.93 11.01 26.04
CA ILE A 408 18.21 11.37 25.43
C ILE A 408 19.05 10.11 25.26
N VAL A 409 19.41 9.76 24.02
CA VAL A 409 20.41 8.72 23.74
C VAL A 409 21.79 9.33 23.93
N LEU A 410 22.64 8.68 24.72
CA LEU A 410 24.01 9.12 24.95
C LEU A 410 24.93 8.60 23.83
N PRO A 411 25.96 9.38 23.44
CA PRO A 411 26.95 8.93 22.48
C PRO A 411 27.77 7.75 23.05
N ARG A 412 28.47 7.04 22.16
CA ARG A 412 29.24 5.82 22.51
C ARG A 412 30.44 6.13 23.42
N GLU A 413 30.99 7.34 23.30
CA GLU A 413 32.09 7.82 24.12
C GLU A 413 31.70 7.89 25.61
N LYS A 414 32.72 7.85 26.49
CA LYS A 414 32.47 8.04 27.91
C LYS A 414 32.12 9.51 28.15
N THR A 415 30.91 9.75 28.64
CA THR A 415 30.40 11.10 28.92
C THR A 415 30.22 11.32 30.42
N THR A 416 30.42 12.57 30.83
CA THR A 416 30.05 13.09 32.15
C THR A 416 28.81 13.96 31.99
N LEU A 417 27.86 13.82 32.92
CA LEU A 417 26.57 14.48 32.87
C LEU A 417 26.47 15.49 34.01
N SER A 418 25.96 16.69 33.74
CA SER A 418 25.71 17.74 34.74
C SER A 418 24.44 18.54 34.43
N GLY A 419 23.88 19.21 35.44
CA GLY A 419 22.68 20.05 35.28
C GLY A 419 21.34 19.30 35.23
N TYR A 420 21.29 18.06 35.73
CA TYR A 420 20.10 17.19 35.61
C TYR A 420 19.63 16.64 36.97
N GLU A 421 18.32 16.50 37.11
CA GLU A 421 17.64 15.70 38.14
C GLU A 421 16.88 14.59 37.41
N ALA A 422 17.52 13.44 37.17
CA ALA A 422 16.95 12.34 36.39
C ALA A 422 17.14 10.99 37.08
N SER A 423 16.18 10.09 36.87
CA SER A 423 16.35 8.66 37.15
C SER A 423 17.06 7.99 35.97
N PRO A 424 18.10 7.16 36.20
CA PRO A 424 18.69 6.37 35.14
C PRO A 424 17.62 5.46 34.53
N SER A 425 17.40 5.56 33.22
CA SER A 425 16.45 4.71 32.50
C SER A 425 17.07 3.33 32.25
N THR A 426 16.27 2.27 32.42
CA THR A 426 16.63 0.89 32.05
C THR A 426 16.51 0.62 30.55
N VAL A 427 16.05 1.61 29.78
CA VAL A 427 15.76 1.50 28.35
C VAL A 427 17.04 1.75 27.55
N SER A 428 17.29 0.92 26.55
CA SER A 428 18.39 1.05 25.61
C SER A 428 17.82 1.19 24.20
N ILE A 429 18.32 2.16 23.43
CA ILE A 429 17.93 2.38 22.03
C ILE A 429 19.08 1.90 21.16
N LEU A 430 18.86 0.91 20.28
CA LEU A 430 19.92 0.36 19.42
C LEU A 430 21.19 -0.08 20.19
N GLY A 431 21.02 -0.53 21.43
CA GLY A 431 22.14 -0.89 22.32
C GLY A 431 22.83 0.29 23.04
N PHE A 432 22.40 1.53 22.83
CA PHE A 432 22.95 2.72 23.46
C PHE A 432 22.24 3.10 24.76
N LYS A 433 23.01 3.61 25.72
CA LYS A 433 22.49 4.10 27.01
C LYS A 433 21.60 5.31 26.79
N THR A 434 20.49 5.36 27.51
CA THR A 434 19.57 6.50 27.47
C THR A 434 19.52 7.21 28.82
N LEU A 435 19.06 8.46 28.79
CA LEU A 435 18.77 9.29 29.94
C LEU A 435 17.35 9.83 29.79
N TYR A 436 16.50 9.58 30.78
CA TYR A 436 15.14 10.06 30.80
C TYR A 436 15.01 11.33 31.62
N VAL A 437 14.58 12.42 31.00
CA VAL A 437 14.55 13.77 31.61
C VAL A 437 13.12 14.29 31.65
N LYS A 438 12.67 14.70 32.84
CA LYS A 438 11.37 15.33 33.07
C LYS A 438 11.49 16.78 33.52
N GLY A 439 10.59 17.62 33.02
CA GLY A 439 10.48 19.03 33.37
C GLY A 439 11.32 19.94 32.49
N CYS A 440 11.50 21.18 32.93
CA CYS A 440 12.36 22.17 32.28
C CYS A 440 13.77 22.06 32.88
N GLN A 441 14.66 21.34 32.21
CA GLN A 441 16.03 21.07 32.66
C GLN A 441 17.06 21.47 31.60
N GLU A 442 18.31 21.63 32.01
CA GLU A 442 19.44 21.96 31.15
C GLU A 442 20.55 20.94 31.35
N VAL A 443 20.54 19.91 30.52
CA VAL A 443 21.48 18.79 30.60
C VAL A 443 22.73 19.15 29.80
N THR A 444 23.89 19.14 30.47
CA THR A 444 25.20 19.26 29.81
C THR A 444 25.87 17.90 29.78
N ILE A 445 26.22 17.45 28.58
CA ILE A 445 26.89 16.19 28.29
C ILE A 445 28.32 16.53 27.84
N SER A 446 29.32 16.11 28.62
CA SER A 446 30.73 16.40 28.33
C SER A 446 31.49 15.09 28.10
N GLY A 447 31.95 14.90 26.86
CA GLY A 447 32.80 13.79 26.42
C GLY A 447 34.00 14.31 25.64
N ASP A 448 34.17 13.88 24.39
CA ASP A 448 35.15 14.47 23.47
C ASP A 448 34.76 15.91 23.13
N GLU A 449 33.46 16.18 23.12
CA GLU A 449 32.86 17.50 22.90
C GLU A 449 31.81 17.82 23.97
N ILE A 450 31.34 19.07 23.98
CA ILE A 450 30.35 19.56 24.93
C ILE A 450 29.02 19.73 24.19
N TYR A 451 28.01 18.98 24.63
CA TYR A 451 26.65 19.07 24.14
C TYR A 451 25.71 19.60 25.22
N ARG A 452 24.75 20.43 24.83
CA ARG A 452 23.78 21.00 25.75
C ARG A 452 22.35 20.86 25.27
N ILE A 453 21.52 20.22 26.09
CA ILE A 453 20.13 19.89 25.78
C ILE A 453 19.23 20.60 26.77
N ARG A 454 18.32 21.44 26.25
CA ARG A 454 17.39 22.25 27.04
C ARG A 454 15.97 21.74 26.81
N THR A 455 15.31 21.26 27.86
CA THR A 455 13.94 20.73 27.79
C THR A 455 12.93 21.77 28.29
N GLY A 456 11.68 21.72 27.85
CA GLY A 456 10.63 22.64 28.29
C GLY A 456 10.81 24.12 27.90
N ARG A 457 11.60 24.42 26.86
CA ARG A 457 11.87 25.79 26.36
C ARG A 457 11.44 25.94 24.90
N GLU A 458 11.25 27.17 24.43
CA GLU A 458 10.95 27.39 23.00
C GLU A 458 11.98 26.69 22.10
N GLN A 459 11.48 26.02 21.07
CA GLN A 459 12.32 25.30 20.13
C GLN A 459 13.13 26.32 19.32
N SER A 460 14.42 26.43 19.63
CA SER A 460 15.35 27.13 18.78
C SER A 460 15.62 26.23 17.57
N ASN A 461 14.97 26.50 16.44
CA ASN A 461 15.34 25.91 15.15
C ASN A 461 16.73 26.41 14.76
N LEU A 462 17.77 25.84 15.35
CA LEU A 462 19.12 25.89 14.80
C LEU A 462 19.03 25.14 13.48
N GLY A 463 18.77 25.89 12.40
CA GLY A 463 18.63 25.35 11.05
C GLY A 463 19.82 24.44 10.77
N GLY A 464 19.56 23.27 10.19
CA GLY A 464 20.58 22.29 9.86
C GLY A 464 21.74 22.89 9.07
N PHE A 465 22.85 22.15 9.00
CA PHE A 465 24.03 22.57 8.25
C PHE A 465 24.11 21.86 6.91
N ASP A 466 24.50 22.59 5.87
CA ASP A 466 24.74 22.05 4.54
C ASP A 466 26.24 22.01 4.23
N PHE A 467 26.66 20.95 3.53
CA PHE A 467 28.02 20.74 3.07
C PHE A 467 28.15 21.06 1.58
N TYR A 468 29.11 21.92 1.23
CA TYR A 468 29.41 22.33 -0.14
C TYR A 468 30.84 21.93 -0.52
N GLY A 469 30.97 21.14 -1.58
CA GLY A 469 32.27 20.71 -2.10
C GLY A 469 32.10 19.67 -3.21
N ASN A 470 33.19 19.33 -3.89
CA ASN A 470 33.19 18.27 -4.89
C ASN A 470 33.10 16.93 -4.16
N ARG A 471 32.00 16.20 -4.34
CA ARG A 471 31.82 14.86 -3.76
C ARG A 471 32.46 13.81 -4.65
N VAL A 472 32.91 12.73 -4.03
CA VAL A 472 33.35 11.54 -4.78
C VAL A 472 32.11 10.90 -5.43
N THR A 473 32.23 10.47 -6.68
CA THR A 473 31.14 9.87 -7.46
C THR A 473 30.87 8.40 -7.12
N TRP A 474 31.82 7.73 -6.47
CA TRP A 474 31.74 6.34 -6.04
C TRP A 474 31.15 6.20 -4.64
N ASN A 475 30.53 5.05 -4.34
CA ASN A 475 30.06 4.78 -2.98
C ASN A 475 31.25 4.67 -2.02
N CYS A 476 31.23 5.46 -0.94
CA CYS A 476 32.34 5.62 0.00
C CYS A 476 31.83 5.44 1.41
N HIS A 477 32.68 4.95 2.30
CA HIS A 477 32.42 4.92 3.74
C HIS A 477 33.52 5.76 4.42
N PRO A 478 33.18 6.90 5.05
CA PRO A 478 31.83 7.48 5.23
C PRO A 478 31.15 7.96 3.93
N ASP A 479 29.82 7.94 3.87
CA ASP A 479 29.01 8.34 2.70
C ASP A 479 29.32 9.77 2.23
N GLU A 480 29.50 10.69 3.18
CA GLU A 480 29.87 12.08 2.93
C GLU A 480 31.40 12.17 2.70
N THR A 481 31.85 11.72 1.53
CA THR A 481 33.25 11.81 1.09
C THR A 481 33.44 12.87 0.01
N PHE A 482 34.44 13.74 0.22
CA PHE A 482 34.74 14.89 -0.64
C PHE A 482 36.15 14.83 -1.22
N LEU A 483 36.30 15.38 -2.43
CA LEU A 483 37.57 15.73 -3.06
C LEU A 483 37.98 17.13 -2.58
N GLY A 484 38.88 17.17 -1.61
CA GLY A 484 39.21 18.37 -0.84
C GLY A 484 38.26 18.63 0.33
N VAL A 485 38.58 19.62 1.15
CA VAL A 485 37.84 19.94 2.38
C VAL A 485 36.52 20.65 2.03
N PRO A 486 35.35 20.15 2.50
CA PRO A 486 34.06 20.78 2.23
C PRO A 486 33.87 22.07 3.05
N LYS A 487 33.08 23.00 2.49
CA LYS A 487 32.56 24.16 3.21
C LYS A 487 31.26 23.79 3.92
N VAL A 488 31.05 24.34 5.11
CA VAL A 488 29.82 24.11 5.91
C VAL A 488 29.13 25.44 6.12
N THR A 489 27.82 25.52 5.84
CA THR A 489 26.99 26.72 6.04
C THR A 489 25.69 26.38 6.74
N ALA A 490 25.15 27.30 7.54
CA ALA A 490 23.84 27.13 8.18
C ALA A 490 22.69 27.39 7.19
N LYS A 491 21.61 26.59 7.26
CA LYS A 491 20.43 26.69 6.38
C LYS A 491 19.61 27.98 6.56
N ASN A 492 19.60 28.56 7.75
CA ASN A 492 18.84 29.77 8.06
C ASN A 492 19.77 30.98 8.14
N LEU A 493 19.58 31.94 7.23
CA LEU A 493 20.34 33.18 7.12
C LEU A 493 20.01 34.21 8.21
N ASP A 494 18.97 34.00 9.03
CA ASP A 494 18.66 34.88 10.18
C ASP A 494 19.70 34.78 11.31
N ILE A 495 20.75 33.96 11.13
CA ILE A 495 21.87 33.75 12.05
C ILE A 495 23.10 34.56 11.61
N GLU A 496 22.91 35.81 11.18
CA GLU A 496 24.04 36.71 10.87
C GLU A 496 24.84 37.14 12.12
N ASP A 497 24.28 36.97 13.32
CA ASP A 497 24.89 37.43 14.58
C ASP A 497 25.70 36.37 15.36
N ILE A 498 25.76 35.10 14.90
CA ILE A 498 26.51 34.04 15.62
C ILE A 498 27.72 33.59 14.78
N GLN A 499 28.92 33.97 15.22
CA GLN A 499 30.15 33.43 14.65
C GLN A 499 30.31 31.95 15.03
N PHE A 500 30.28 31.08 14.04
CA PHE A 500 30.55 29.65 14.20
C PHE A 500 32.03 29.33 13.95
N LYS A 501 32.60 28.46 14.79
CA LYS A 501 33.94 27.91 14.57
C LYS A 501 33.83 26.46 14.10
N ARG A 502 34.68 26.10 13.13
CA ARG A 502 34.73 24.78 12.50
C ARG A 502 35.96 24.04 12.99
N TYR A 503 35.79 22.77 13.35
CA TYR A 503 36.86 21.92 13.86
C TYR A 503 36.94 20.62 13.06
N LEU A 504 38.15 20.10 12.86
CA LEU A 504 38.43 18.74 12.37
C LEU A 504 39.11 17.94 13.47
N ASN A 505 38.49 16.85 13.92
CA ASN A 505 38.97 16.03 15.06
C ASN A 505 39.35 16.88 16.29
N GLY A 506 38.60 17.96 16.54
CA GLY A 506 38.81 18.88 17.66
C GLY A 506 39.84 20.00 17.44
N ILE A 507 40.54 20.03 16.31
CA ILE A 507 41.49 21.10 15.94
C ILE A 507 40.78 22.14 15.08
N LEU A 508 41.04 23.43 15.29
CA LEU A 508 40.43 24.50 14.50
C LEU A 508 40.82 24.36 13.02
N LEU A 509 39.85 24.45 12.11
CA LEU A 509 40.07 24.20 10.68
C LEU A 509 41.21 25.04 10.08
N ASP A 510 41.36 26.30 10.55
CA ASP A 510 42.38 27.24 10.08
C ASP A 510 43.80 26.92 10.61
N GLU A 511 43.92 26.05 11.61
CA GLU A 511 45.18 25.62 12.23
C GLU A 511 45.68 24.27 11.70
N CYS A 512 44.84 23.51 10.99
CA CYS A 512 45.21 22.22 10.45
C CYS A 512 46.21 22.36 9.27
N GLN A 513 47.15 21.41 9.14
CA GLN A 513 47.92 21.29 7.90
C GLN A 513 47.12 20.55 6.84
N VAL A 514 47.29 20.91 5.56
CA VAL A 514 46.55 20.30 4.42
C VAL A 514 46.64 18.76 4.40
N GLN A 515 47.80 18.20 4.79
CA GLN A 515 48.02 16.76 4.84
C GLN A 515 47.27 16.07 6.00
N GLU A 516 47.10 16.77 7.12
CA GLU A 516 46.43 16.27 8.32
C GLU A 516 44.91 16.31 8.19
N MET A 517 44.38 17.16 7.30
CA MET A 517 42.95 17.26 6.97
C MET A 517 42.43 16.06 6.17
N MET A 518 43.29 15.21 5.62
CA MET A 518 42.91 14.12 4.71
C MET A 518 42.61 12.82 5.45
N GLY A 519 41.81 11.94 4.85
CA GLY A 519 41.35 10.67 5.42
C GLY A 519 39.95 10.79 6.01
N VAL A 520 39.58 9.85 6.88
CA VAL A 520 38.32 9.92 7.61
C VAL A 520 38.46 10.85 8.81
N GLN A 521 37.60 11.86 8.88
CA GLN A 521 37.68 12.97 9.85
C GLN A 521 36.30 13.26 10.46
N TYR A 522 36.26 13.73 11.71
CA TYR A 522 35.05 14.34 12.27
C TYR A 522 35.07 15.84 12.06
N ILE A 523 34.07 16.37 11.37
CA ILE A 523 33.84 17.80 11.25
C ILE A 523 32.81 18.25 12.29
N SER A 524 33.17 19.26 13.08
CA SER A 524 32.30 19.81 14.11
C SER A 524 32.09 21.30 13.93
N VAL A 525 30.86 21.78 14.15
CA VAL A 525 30.52 23.20 14.18
C VAL A 525 30.10 23.56 15.60
N ARG A 526 30.79 24.53 16.19
CA ARG A 526 30.56 24.98 17.57
C ARG A 526 30.18 26.45 17.63
N ASN A 527 29.31 26.80 18.57
CA ASN A 527 28.97 28.20 18.85
C ASN A 527 30.03 28.88 19.73
N THR A 528 29.81 30.15 20.05
CA THR A 528 30.70 30.97 20.90
C THR A 528 30.86 30.41 22.32
N ASN A 529 29.90 29.64 22.81
CA ASN A 529 29.95 28.97 24.11
C ASN A 529 30.67 27.61 24.05
N ASN A 530 31.27 27.25 22.91
CA ASN A 530 31.89 25.96 22.64
C ASN A 530 30.91 24.78 22.74
N GLU A 531 29.61 25.03 22.57
CA GLU A 531 28.58 23.99 22.46
C GLU A 531 28.59 23.45 21.02
N THR A 532 28.65 22.13 20.86
CA THR A 532 28.61 21.48 19.54
C THR A 532 27.19 21.48 18.99
N LEU A 533 27.01 22.10 17.81
CA LEU A 533 25.75 22.16 17.07
C LEU A 533 25.68 21.11 15.96
N LEU A 534 26.83 20.70 15.42
CA LEU A 534 26.98 19.64 14.44
C LEU A 534 28.28 18.91 14.74
N ARG A 535 28.25 17.58 14.71
CA ARG A 535 29.43 16.72 14.60
C ARG A 535 29.06 15.63 13.60
N ARG A 536 29.85 15.46 12.55
CA ARG A 536 29.60 14.47 11.50
C ARG A 536 30.91 13.85 11.03
N LYS A 537 30.89 12.54 10.77
CA LYS A 537 32.00 11.83 10.16
C LYS A 537 32.00 12.04 8.63
N ILE A 538 33.12 12.47 8.07
CA ILE A 538 33.29 12.72 6.63
C ILE A 538 34.59 12.09 6.12
N GLY A 539 34.63 11.76 4.83
CA GLY A 539 35.85 11.36 4.13
C GLY A 539 36.44 12.54 3.36
N ILE A 540 37.76 12.74 3.43
CA ILE A 540 38.46 13.78 2.67
C ILE A 540 39.58 13.13 1.87
N LEU A 541 39.45 13.14 0.55
CA LEU A 541 40.46 12.67 -0.40
C LEU A 541 41.15 13.88 -1.06
N PRO A 542 42.35 13.69 -1.65
CA PRO A 542 43.02 14.73 -2.42
C PRO A 542 42.12 15.32 -3.52
N ALA A 543 42.23 16.62 -3.76
CA ALA A 543 41.40 17.30 -4.76
C ALA A 543 41.63 16.81 -6.20
N ASP A 544 42.78 16.20 -6.47
CA ASP A 544 43.19 15.63 -7.76
C ASP A 544 42.99 14.11 -7.85
N PHE A 545 42.36 13.49 -6.85
CA PHE A 545 42.19 12.04 -6.77
C PHE A 545 41.19 11.53 -7.80
N THR A 546 41.62 10.57 -8.63
CA THR A 546 40.76 9.88 -9.59
C THR A 546 40.93 8.36 -9.52
N VAL A 547 39.85 7.64 -9.85
CA VAL A 547 39.80 6.18 -9.93
C VAL A 547 39.16 5.77 -11.25
N GLU A 548 39.87 4.94 -12.01
CA GLU A 548 39.42 4.34 -13.27
C GLU A 548 39.37 2.82 -13.13
N ILE A 549 38.39 2.19 -13.79
CA ILE A 549 38.17 0.74 -13.76
C ILE A 549 38.26 0.22 -15.20
N ASN A 550 39.16 -0.73 -15.45
CA ASN A 550 39.43 -1.26 -16.78
C ASN A 550 39.25 -2.78 -16.81
N GLY A 551 38.35 -3.29 -17.66
CA GLY A 551 38.23 -4.73 -17.90
C GLY A 551 39.43 -5.29 -18.70
N ARG A 552 39.64 -6.61 -18.64
CA ARG A 552 40.60 -7.33 -19.50
C ARG A 552 39.89 -8.24 -20.51
N GLU A 553 40.64 -9.12 -21.19
CA GLU A 553 40.10 -10.03 -22.20
C GLU A 553 39.07 -11.00 -21.62
N GLU A 554 39.39 -11.61 -20.47
CA GLU A 554 38.51 -12.52 -19.72
C GLU A 554 37.53 -11.77 -18.81
N ALA A 555 36.32 -12.30 -18.62
CA ALA A 555 35.25 -11.65 -17.85
C ALA A 555 35.50 -11.58 -16.34
N ASN A 556 36.45 -12.36 -15.84
CA ASN A 556 36.87 -12.46 -14.43
C ASN A 556 38.22 -11.76 -14.17
N GLU A 557 38.73 -10.96 -15.12
CA GLU A 557 39.99 -10.23 -15.00
C GLU A 557 39.81 -8.74 -15.29
N GLY A 558 40.56 -7.89 -14.59
CA GLY A 558 40.61 -6.47 -14.89
C GLY A 558 41.66 -5.71 -14.07
N SER A 559 41.64 -4.38 -14.13
CA SER A 559 42.51 -3.52 -13.32
C SER A 559 41.78 -2.27 -12.79
N ILE A 560 42.22 -1.82 -11.61
CA ILE A 560 41.82 -0.55 -11.01
C ILE A 560 43.02 0.37 -11.06
N VAL A 561 42.85 1.55 -11.63
CA VAL A 561 43.88 2.57 -11.76
C VAL A 561 43.52 3.75 -10.85
N ILE A 562 44.44 4.13 -9.98
CA ILE A 562 44.31 5.25 -9.07
C ILE A 562 45.33 6.30 -9.47
N SER A 563 44.90 7.55 -9.67
CA SER A 563 45.78 8.65 -10.04
C SER A 563 45.65 9.80 -9.05
N THR A 564 46.78 10.29 -8.53
CA THR A 564 46.89 11.48 -7.66
C THR A 564 48.36 11.84 -7.50
N GLN A 565 48.67 13.14 -7.43
CA GLN A 565 49.99 13.67 -7.10
C GLN A 565 50.29 13.59 -5.59
N HIS A 566 49.27 13.42 -4.76
CA HIS A 566 49.42 13.24 -3.32
C HIS A 566 49.81 11.80 -2.97
N PRO A 567 50.83 11.57 -2.12
CA PRO A 567 51.20 10.23 -1.68
C PRO A 567 50.07 9.55 -0.92
N CYS A 568 49.41 8.57 -1.56
CA CYS A 568 48.32 7.80 -0.95
C CYS A 568 48.66 6.31 -0.95
N MET A 569 48.36 5.62 0.15
CA MET A 569 48.40 4.15 0.16
C MET A 569 47.01 3.60 -0.18
N SER A 570 46.96 2.71 -1.17
CA SER A 570 45.76 1.96 -1.53
C SER A 570 45.88 0.49 -1.13
N VAL A 571 44.86 -0.09 -0.52
CA VAL A 571 44.85 -1.50 -0.10
C VAL A 571 43.50 -2.13 -0.46
N LEU A 572 43.54 -3.22 -1.22
CA LEU A 572 42.35 -4.03 -1.48
C LEU A 572 42.02 -4.85 -0.23
N LYS A 573 40.76 -4.80 0.23
CA LYS A 573 40.32 -5.52 1.43
C LYS A 573 40.41 -7.04 1.24
N ASN A 574 39.99 -7.53 0.07
CA ASN A 574 40.11 -8.94 -0.30
C ASN A 574 41.37 -9.20 -1.14
N ARG A 575 42.49 -9.46 -0.46
CA ARG A 575 43.81 -9.62 -1.11
C ARG A 575 43.91 -10.81 -2.05
N THR A 576 43.03 -11.82 -1.95
CA THR A 576 43.09 -13.00 -2.84
C THR A 576 42.73 -12.68 -4.28
N LEU A 577 42.04 -11.57 -4.53
CA LEU A 577 41.69 -11.10 -5.86
C LEU A 577 42.84 -10.31 -6.52
N GLU A 578 43.80 -9.78 -5.75
CA GLU A 578 44.93 -8.99 -6.26
C GLU A 578 46.04 -9.91 -6.75
N VAL A 579 46.28 -9.93 -8.07
CA VAL A 579 47.31 -10.77 -8.70
C VAL A 579 48.63 -10.02 -8.83
N ALA A 580 48.57 -8.72 -9.11
CA ALA A 580 49.76 -7.89 -9.27
C ALA A 580 49.46 -6.40 -9.06
N ARG A 581 50.51 -5.62 -8.77
CA ARG A 581 50.42 -4.15 -8.63
C ARG A 581 51.58 -3.47 -9.33
N LYS A 582 51.28 -2.44 -10.12
CA LYS A 582 52.28 -1.59 -10.78
C LYS A 582 52.17 -0.17 -10.22
N ARG A 583 53.31 0.42 -9.86
CA ARG A 583 53.39 1.79 -9.33
C ARG A 583 54.28 2.63 -10.24
N THR A 584 53.74 3.73 -10.73
CA THR A 584 54.45 4.79 -11.44
C THR A 584 54.22 6.11 -10.70
N ALA A 585 55.04 7.14 -10.99
CA ALA A 585 54.88 8.45 -10.35
C ALA A 585 53.44 8.98 -10.54
N GLY A 586 52.72 9.18 -9.45
CA GLY A 586 51.35 9.68 -9.44
C GLY A 586 50.26 8.70 -9.92
N ARG A 587 50.59 7.43 -10.20
CA ARG A 587 49.64 6.43 -10.72
C ARG A 587 49.90 5.03 -10.15
N THR A 588 48.85 4.38 -9.65
CA THR A 588 48.89 3.00 -9.15
C THR A 588 47.88 2.13 -9.89
N GLU A 589 48.33 1.07 -10.54
CA GLU A 589 47.48 0.08 -11.19
C GLU A 589 47.46 -1.23 -10.38
N ILE A 590 46.27 -1.69 -9.99
CA ILE A 590 46.01 -2.94 -9.26
C ILE A 590 45.35 -3.93 -10.22
N LEU A 591 45.96 -5.08 -10.46
CA LEU A 591 45.46 -6.13 -11.35
C LEU A 591 44.66 -7.16 -10.54
N LEU A 592 43.44 -7.44 -10.98
CA LEU A 592 42.47 -8.30 -10.31
C LEU A 592 42.15 -9.55 -11.14
N LYS A 593 42.04 -10.70 -10.49
CA LYS A 593 41.52 -11.97 -11.06
C LYS A 593 40.67 -12.71 -10.05
N ALA A 594 39.49 -13.16 -10.45
CA ALA A 594 38.63 -14.02 -9.66
C ALA A 594 38.65 -15.47 -10.16
N GLU A 595 38.68 -16.44 -9.24
CA GLU A 595 38.45 -17.86 -9.57
C GLU A 595 36.93 -18.12 -9.64
N GLY A 596 36.43 -18.56 -10.80
CA GLY A 596 35.00 -18.77 -11.01
C GLY A 596 34.25 -17.46 -11.33
N MET A 597 33.10 -17.23 -10.70
CA MET A 597 32.30 -16.02 -10.93
C MET A 597 32.84 -14.86 -10.07
N PRO A 598 33.14 -13.68 -10.66
CA PRO A 598 33.65 -12.54 -9.91
C PRO A 598 32.60 -11.97 -8.94
N PRO A 599 33.02 -11.37 -7.81
CA PRO A 599 32.10 -10.65 -6.93
C PRO A 599 31.55 -9.40 -7.64
N ALA A 600 30.39 -8.92 -7.19
CA ALA A 600 29.80 -7.68 -7.72
C ALA A 600 30.70 -6.45 -7.47
N PHE A 601 31.25 -6.37 -6.25
CA PHE A 601 32.05 -5.25 -5.79
C PHE A 601 33.33 -5.71 -5.11
N VAL A 602 34.31 -4.80 -5.10
CA VAL A 602 35.53 -4.88 -4.32
C VAL A 602 35.69 -3.62 -3.49
N SER A 603 36.21 -3.79 -2.28
CA SER A 603 36.46 -2.67 -1.37
C SER A 603 37.94 -2.27 -1.41
N LEU A 604 38.16 -0.98 -1.66
CA LEU A 604 39.47 -0.35 -1.76
C LEU A 604 39.63 0.67 -0.63
N GLN A 605 40.57 0.43 0.28
CA GLN A 605 40.92 1.36 1.34
C GLN A 605 41.99 2.34 0.86
N ILE A 606 41.67 3.64 0.89
CA ILE A 606 42.58 4.74 0.55
C ILE A 606 43.03 5.44 1.84
N ARG A 607 44.33 5.44 2.10
CA ARG A 607 44.98 6.20 3.19
C ARG A 607 45.79 7.34 2.59
N PRO A 608 45.23 8.56 2.50
CA PRO A 608 45.98 9.75 2.09
C PRO A 608 46.87 10.29 3.23
N ASN A 609 46.52 9.97 4.48
CA ASN A 609 47.30 10.21 5.68
C ASN A 609 47.47 8.89 6.42
N LEU A 610 48.70 8.56 6.83
CA LEU A 610 49.02 7.31 7.54
C LEU A 610 48.48 7.29 8.97
N VAL A 611 48.24 8.46 9.56
CA VAL A 611 47.74 8.60 10.94
C VAL A 611 46.20 8.54 10.98
N ALA A 612 45.54 8.96 9.91
CA ALA A 612 44.08 8.95 9.83
C ALA A 612 43.51 7.60 9.39
N ASP A 613 42.25 7.35 9.74
CA ASP A 613 41.52 6.18 9.26
C ASP A 613 41.35 6.22 7.73
N PRO A 614 41.41 5.05 7.05
CA PRO A 614 41.23 4.98 5.60
C PRO A 614 39.81 5.33 5.18
N VAL A 615 39.68 6.00 4.03
CA VAL A 615 38.40 6.09 3.31
C VAL A 615 38.21 4.78 2.55
N GLU A 616 37.10 4.08 2.79
CA GLU A 616 36.76 2.85 2.09
C GLU A 616 35.90 3.18 0.87
N ILE A 617 36.39 2.87 -0.33
CA ILE A 617 35.68 3.07 -1.59
C ILE A 617 35.20 1.71 -2.09
N VAL A 618 33.90 1.58 -2.32
CA VAL A 618 33.29 0.37 -2.88
C VAL A 618 33.23 0.55 -4.40
N LEU A 619 33.99 -0.28 -5.11
CA LEU A 619 34.11 -0.23 -6.56
C LEU A 619 33.53 -1.51 -7.15
N PRO A 620 32.84 -1.45 -8.29
CA PRO A 620 32.41 -2.65 -8.99
C PRO A 620 33.63 -3.46 -9.43
N PHE A 621 33.54 -4.79 -9.41
CA PHE A 621 34.63 -5.63 -9.94
C PHE A 621 34.81 -5.33 -11.44
N PRO A 622 36.04 -5.21 -11.97
CA PRO A 622 36.29 -4.88 -13.38
C PRO A 622 35.99 -6.06 -14.32
N ALA A 623 34.77 -6.59 -14.27
CA ALA A 623 34.31 -7.67 -15.11
C ALA A 623 33.97 -7.16 -16.51
N LYS A 624 33.75 -8.10 -17.43
CA LYS A 624 33.25 -7.83 -18.78
C LYS A 624 31.91 -8.55 -18.99
N GLY A 625 30.94 -7.84 -19.57
CA GLY A 625 29.62 -8.41 -19.89
C GLY A 625 28.57 -8.13 -18.82
N CYS A 626 27.76 -9.13 -18.47
CA CYS A 626 26.62 -9.01 -17.55
C CYS A 626 26.79 -9.95 -16.35
N LEU A 627 26.67 -9.42 -15.14
CA LEU A 627 26.61 -10.20 -13.89
C LEU A 627 25.28 -9.97 -13.19
N VAL A 628 24.69 -11.00 -12.61
CA VAL A 628 23.38 -10.89 -11.94
C VAL A 628 23.42 -11.59 -10.59
N PHE A 629 23.02 -10.86 -9.55
CA PHE A 629 23.10 -11.28 -8.16
C PHE A 629 21.72 -11.23 -7.49
N ASP A 630 21.53 -12.11 -6.50
CA ASP A 630 20.41 -12.07 -5.57
C ASP A 630 20.64 -11.02 -4.46
N ALA A 631 19.66 -10.86 -3.56
CA ALA A 631 19.72 -9.92 -2.44
C ALA A 631 20.88 -10.16 -1.47
N ASN A 632 21.47 -11.36 -1.45
CA ASN A 632 22.59 -11.72 -0.58
C ASN A 632 23.94 -11.58 -1.29
N GLY A 633 23.97 -11.06 -2.53
CA GLY A 633 25.17 -10.94 -3.34
C GLY A 633 25.65 -12.26 -3.95
N ASN A 634 24.83 -13.33 -3.92
CA ASN A 634 25.14 -14.59 -4.58
C ASN A 634 24.64 -14.59 -6.03
N PRO A 635 25.17 -15.45 -6.91
CA PRO A 635 24.68 -15.57 -8.28
C PRO A 635 23.19 -15.92 -8.33
N LEU A 636 22.43 -15.17 -9.13
CA LEU A 636 20.98 -15.40 -9.25
C LEU A 636 20.68 -16.73 -9.98
N ASP A 637 19.90 -17.58 -9.32
CA ASP A 637 19.46 -18.87 -9.87
C ASP A 637 18.72 -18.71 -11.20
N LYS A 638 18.83 -19.71 -12.09
CA LYS A 638 18.19 -19.66 -13.42
C LYS A 638 16.67 -19.77 -13.39
N ASN A 639 16.11 -20.30 -12.31
CA ASN A 639 14.67 -20.49 -12.10
C ASN A 639 14.27 -19.77 -10.82
N ILE A 640 13.61 -18.63 -10.98
CA ILE A 640 13.27 -17.71 -9.88
C ILE A 640 11.77 -17.43 -9.84
N THR A 641 11.31 -16.92 -8.70
CA THR A 641 9.96 -16.38 -8.51
C THR A 641 9.98 -14.86 -8.50
N LEU A 642 8.80 -14.23 -8.57
CA LEU A 642 8.66 -12.78 -8.41
C LEU A 642 9.26 -12.27 -7.08
N HIS A 643 9.17 -13.07 -6.01
CA HIS A 643 9.76 -12.72 -4.72
C HIS A 643 11.29 -12.68 -4.77
N ASP A 644 11.91 -13.59 -5.52
CA ASP A 644 13.39 -13.65 -5.62
C ASP A 644 13.97 -12.44 -6.38
N LEU A 645 13.15 -11.67 -7.12
CA LEU A 645 13.57 -10.40 -7.70
C LEU A 645 13.84 -9.33 -6.64
N LEU A 646 13.25 -9.46 -5.46
CA LEU A 646 13.43 -8.49 -4.37
C LEU A 646 14.90 -8.50 -3.92
N GLY A 647 15.56 -7.34 -4.06
CA GLY A 647 16.99 -7.18 -3.81
C GLY A 647 17.91 -7.70 -4.92
N SER A 648 17.39 -8.31 -5.99
CA SER A 648 18.20 -8.76 -7.12
C SER A 648 18.70 -7.59 -7.97
N ARG A 649 19.96 -7.69 -8.44
CA ARG A 649 20.65 -6.65 -9.23
C ARG A 649 21.37 -7.25 -10.43
N ALA A 650 21.33 -6.56 -11.57
CA ALA A 650 22.14 -6.87 -12.73
C ALA A 650 23.12 -5.73 -13.02
N TYR A 651 24.39 -6.06 -13.25
CA TYR A 651 25.46 -5.11 -13.55
C TYR A 651 25.95 -5.32 -14.98
N LEU A 652 25.88 -4.26 -15.79
CA LEU A 652 26.29 -4.25 -17.20
C LEU A 652 27.60 -3.50 -17.35
N PHE A 653 28.64 -4.18 -17.83
CA PHE A 653 29.99 -3.64 -17.95
C PHE A 653 30.36 -3.31 -19.39
N GLY A 654 30.80 -2.07 -19.62
CA GLY A 654 31.37 -1.64 -20.90
C GLY A 654 32.69 -2.35 -21.22
N LYS A 655 33.09 -2.34 -22.49
CA LYS A 655 34.36 -2.90 -22.94
C LYS A 655 35.46 -1.84 -22.77
N ASN A 656 36.28 -1.94 -21.73
CA ASN A 656 37.42 -1.04 -21.48
C ASN A 656 37.04 0.45 -21.47
N GLY A 657 35.87 0.79 -20.93
CA GLY A 657 35.33 2.15 -20.93
C GLY A 657 34.65 2.58 -22.23
N GLU A 658 34.73 1.78 -23.32
CA GLU A 658 34.01 2.07 -24.55
C GLU A 658 32.50 1.84 -24.39
N PRO A 659 31.65 2.76 -24.92
CA PRO A 659 30.19 2.61 -24.90
C PRO A 659 29.74 1.30 -25.53
N THR A 660 29.31 0.35 -24.69
CA THR A 660 28.85 -0.97 -25.11
C THR A 660 27.34 -1.06 -24.93
N ARG A 661 26.64 -1.44 -26.00
CA ARG A 661 25.18 -1.58 -25.98
C ARG A 661 24.76 -2.94 -25.41
N PHE A 662 23.77 -2.90 -24.54
CA PHE A 662 23.08 -4.05 -23.96
C PHE A 662 21.59 -3.95 -24.25
N SER A 663 20.91 -5.09 -24.40
CA SER A 663 19.45 -5.17 -24.38
C SER A 663 18.99 -6.13 -23.28
N LEU A 664 17.98 -5.73 -22.52
CA LEU A 664 17.22 -6.60 -21.62
C LEU A 664 15.86 -6.84 -22.24
N GLU A 665 15.50 -8.11 -22.38
CA GLU A 665 14.25 -8.54 -22.97
C GLU A 665 13.48 -9.41 -21.97
N LEU A 666 12.19 -9.17 -21.81
CA LEU A 666 11.27 -10.07 -21.11
C LEU A 666 10.33 -10.68 -22.13
N HIS A 667 10.24 -12.01 -22.19
CA HIS A 667 9.39 -12.74 -23.12
C HIS A 667 8.42 -13.63 -22.38
N LEU A 668 7.12 -13.53 -22.68
CA LEU A 668 6.20 -14.57 -22.23
C LEU A 668 6.44 -15.85 -23.04
N ARG A 669 6.67 -16.99 -22.37
CA ARG A 669 6.77 -18.29 -23.02
C ARG A 669 5.38 -18.79 -23.43
N SER A 670 4.86 -18.20 -24.50
CA SER A 670 3.54 -18.51 -25.06
C SER A 670 3.53 -19.81 -25.88
N ILE A 671 2.43 -20.57 -25.79
CA ILE A 671 2.14 -21.71 -26.67
C ILE A 671 1.46 -21.24 -27.97
N SER A 672 0.90 -20.01 -27.99
CA SER A 672 0.01 -19.49 -29.03
C SER A 672 0.69 -18.62 -30.11
N GLY A 673 2.01 -18.41 -30.02
CA GLY A 673 2.84 -17.83 -31.09
C GLY A 673 2.94 -16.29 -31.13
N LEU A 674 2.10 -15.55 -30.41
CA LEU A 674 2.27 -14.11 -30.19
C LEU A 674 3.20 -13.88 -29.00
N GLN A 675 4.48 -13.57 -29.27
CA GLN A 675 5.45 -13.24 -28.23
C GLN A 675 5.19 -11.81 -27.74
N ALA A 676 4.45 -11.68 -26.65
CA ALA A 676 4.44 -10.44 -25.88
C ALA A 676 5.79 -10.28 -25.19
N TRP A 677 6.43 -9.13 -25.40
CA TRP A 677 7.75 -8.87 -24.85
C TRP A 677 7.95 -7.39 -24.54
N HIS A 678 8.90 -7.13 -23.64
CA HIS A 678 9.44 -5.80 -23.38
C HIS A 678 10.92 -5.78 -23.75
N GLU A 679 11.38 -4.68 -24.36
CA GLU A 679 12.80 -4.39 -24.56
C GLU A 679 13.19 -3.16 -23.75
N TRP A 680 14.36 -3.21 -23.15
CA TRP A 680 15.09 -2.02 -22.73
C TRP A 680 16.49 -2.08 -23.31
N ARG A 681 16.99 -0.92 -23.74
CA ARG A 681 18.35 -0.76 -24.27
C ARG A 681 19.16 0.11 -23.33
N TYR A 682 20.38 -0.33 -23.06
CA TYR A 682 21.30 0.33 -22.17
C TYR A 682 22.65 0.51 -22.85
N THR A 683 23.36 1.57 -22.48
CA THR A 683 24.73 1.79 -22.94
C THR A 683 25.61 1.92 -21.71
N ALA A 684 26.51 0.95 -21.50
CA ALA A 684 27.49 0.98 -20.44
C ALA A 684 28.81 1.57 -20.96
N GLY A 685 29.30 2.63 -20.32
CA GLY A 685 30.56 3.31 -20.66
C GLY A 685 31.66 2.97 -19.67
N GLU A 686 32.26 4.00 -19.06
CA GLU A 686 33.32 3.88 -18.04
C GLU A 686 32.83 3.30 -16.71
N GLN A 687 31.58 3.60 -16.34
CA GLN A 687 30.94 3.03 -15.15
C GLN A 687 29.94 1.93 -15.57
N PRO A 688 29.82 0.85 -14.78
CA PRO A 688 28.80 -0.14 -15.05
C PRO A 688 27.41 0.43 -14.83
N VAL A 689 26.46 -0.01 -15.65
CA VAL A 689 25.04 0.30 -15.46
C VAL A 689 24.46 -0.74 -14.51
N GLU A 690 23.99 -0.29 -13.35
CA GLU A 690 23.23 -1.10 -12.42
C GLU A 690 21.74 -1.09 -12.80
N LEU A 691 21.16 -2.29 -12.89
CA LEU A 691 19.75 -2.51 -13.10
C LEU A 691 19.15 -3.18 -11.87
N ASN A 692 18.17 -2.52 -11.24
CA ASN A 692 17.35 -3.15 -10.23
C ASN A 692 16.29 -4.04 -10.89
N LEU A 693 16.40 -5.35 -10.73
CA LEU A 693 15.49 -6.30 -11.38
C LEU A 693 14.11 -6.34 -10.74
N TYR A 694 13.98 -5.93 -9.47
CA TYR A 694 12.68 -5.81 -8.81
C TYR A 694 11.79 -4.75 -9.46
N SER A 695 12.39 -3.72 -10.06
CA SER A 695 11.64 -2.68 -10.77
C SER A 695 10.76 -3.30 -11.87
N LEU A 696 11.30 -4.31 -12.55
CA LEU A 696 10.62 -5.00 -13.65
C LEU A 696 9.44 -5.89 -13.19
N ARG A 697 9.17 -5.97 -11.88
CA ARG A 697 8.10 -6.80 -11.32
C ARG A 697 6.75 -6.52 -11.98
N GLU A 698 6.32 -5.25 -12.10
CA GLU A 698 5.03 -4.92 -12.71
C GLU A 698 4.97 -5.39 -14.17
N HIS A 699 6.06 -5.24 -14.92
CA HIS A 699 6.14 -5.71 -16.30
C HIS A 699 6.05 -7.24 -16.40
N ILE A 700 6.68 -7.96 -15.48
CA ILE A 700 6.62 -9.42 -15.41
C ILE A 700 5.21 -9.87 -14.99
N GLU A 701 4.60 -9.23 -13.99
CA GLU A 701 3.22 -9.51 -13.56
C GLU A 701 2.22 -9.29 -14.70
N ASN A 702 2.37 -8.19 -15.45
CA ASN A 702 1.59 -7.90 -16.65
C ASN A 702 1.79 -8.97 -17.74
N LEU A 703 3.01 -9.46 -17.98
CA LEU A 703 3.25 -10.54 -18.94
C LEU A 703 2.61 -11.86 -18.47
N LEU A 704 2.72 -12.18 -17.18
CA LEU A 704 2.09 -13.36 -16.57
C LEU A 704 0.56 -13.28 -16.52
N SER A 705 -0.06 -12.15 -16.82
CA SER A 705 -1.52 -11.99 -16.87
C SER A 705 -2.10 -12.09 -18.29
N LEU A 706 -1.27 -12.21 -19.33
CA LEU A 706 -1.75 -12.16 -20.73
C LEU A 706 -2.39 -13.45 -21.20
N GLU A 707 -1.86 -14.60 -20.77
CA GLU A 707 -2.45 -15.90 -21.09
C GLU A 707 -3.44 -16.36 -20.01
N THR A 708 -4.25 -17.36 -20.36
CA THR A 708 -5.14 -18.00 -19.39
C THR A 708 -4.37 -19.09 -18.65
N GLY A 709 -4.46 -19.08 -17.32
CA GLY A 709 -3.74 -20.03 -16.46
C GLY A 709 -2.67 -19.36 -15.61
N ILE A 710 -2.26 -20.04 -14.54
CA ILE A 710 -1.42 -19.47 -13.47
C ILE A 710 0.00 -20.06 -13.41
N ASP A 711 0.35 -20.89 -14.39
CA ASP A 711 1.66 -21.58 -14.52
C ASP A 711 2.52 -20.98 -15.65
N GLN A 712 2.24 -19.73 -16.02
CA GLN A 712 2.99 -19.00 -17.03
C GLN A 712 4.44 -18.77 -16.60
N VAL A 713 5.33 -18.72 -17.59
CA VAL A 713 6.76 -18.49 -17.38
C VAL A 713 7.19 -17.31 -18.24
N VAL A 714 7.82 -16.32 -17.62
CA VAL A 714 8.47 -15.21 -18.32
C VAL A 714 9.96 -15.52 -18.41
N GLU A 715 10.51 -15.47 -19.62
CA GLU A 715 11.93 -15.59 -19.87
C GLU A 715 12.56 -14.20 -19.93
N MET A 716 13.41 -13.88 -18.95
CA MET A 716 14.25 -12.68 -18.96
C MET A 716 15.57 -13.00 -19.66
N ARG A 717 15.97 -12.18 -20.63
CA ARG A 717 17.20 -12.35 -21.40
C ARG A 717 17.98 -11.05 -21.48
N ILE A 718 19.25 -11.07 -21.07
CA ILE A 718 20.16 -9.94 -21.24
C ILE A 718 21.16 -10.29 -22.34
N LYS A 719 21.24 -9.45 -23.38
CA LYS A 719 22.17 -9.58 -24.52
C LYS A 719 23.12 -8.39 -24.53
N GLY A 720 24.41 -8.66 -24.74
CA GLY A 720 25.41 -7.60 -24.88
C GLY A 720 26.83 -8.12 -24.74
N ALA A 721 27.80 -7.33 -25.22
CA ALA A 721 29.22 -7.67 -25.21
C ALA A 721 29.56 -9.07 -25.81
N GLY A 722 28.74 -9.56 -26.76
CA GLY A 722 28.93 -10.86 -27.40
C GLY A 722 28.36 -12.07 -26.64
N SER A 723 27.64 -11.87 -25.54
CA SER A 723 27.01 -12.94 -24.75
C SER A 723 25.50 -12.70 -24.57
N ALA A 724 24.75 -13.78 -24.35
CA ALA A 724 23.33 -13.73 -24.03
C ALA A 724 23.03 -14.70 -22.88
N ILE A 725 22.42 -14.20 -21.82
CA ILE A 725 22.11 -14.98 -20.63
C ILE A 725 20.61 -14.89 -20.38
N SER A 726 19.95 -16.02 -20.09
CA SER A 726 18.51 -16.04 -19.75
C SER A 726 18.20 -16.63 -18.37
N TRP A 727 17.03 -16.26 -17.85
CA TRP A 727 16.42 -16.67 -16.58
C TRP A 727 14.93 -16.93 -16.80
N GLN A 728 14.37 -17.89 -16.06
CA GLN A 728 12.95 -18.22 -16.08
C GLN A 728 12.29 -17.75 -14.78
N ILE A 729 11.29 -16.90 -14.93
CA ILE A 729 10.55 -16.30 -13.81
C ILE A 729 9.16 -16.90 -13.76
N ARG A 730 8.79 -17.44 -12.60
CA ARG A 730 7.49 -18.08 -12.33
C ARG A 730 6.72 -17.33 -11.24
N ARG A 731 5.41 -17.54 -11.16
CA ARG A 731 4.58 -16.97 -10.08
C ARG A 731 4.76 -17.71 -8.76
N TYR A 732 4.78 -19.04 -8.76
CA TYR A 732 4.81 -19.87 -7.54
C TYR A 732 6.04 -20.76 -7.44
N ARG A 733 6.50 -20.99 -6.21
CA ARG A 733 7.65 -21.85 -5.90
C ARG A 733 7.28 -23.33 -5.74
N TYR A 734 6.15 -23.61 -5.09
CA TYR A 734 5.62 -24.95 -4.82
C TYR A 734 4.29 -25.19 -5.55
N SER A 735 3.99 -26.45 -5.83
CA SER A 735 2.64 -26.91 -6.18
C SER A 735 2.07 -27.75 -5.04
N LEU A 736 0.80 -27.51 -4.70
CA LEU A 736 0.06 -28.35 -3.75
C LEU A 736 -0.92 -29.25 -4.52
N ARG A 737 -0.93 -30.53 -4.16
CA ARG A 737 -1.89 -31.50 -4.68
C ARG A 737 -2.66 -32.11 -3.53
N TYR A 738 -3.98 -32.10 -3.63
CA TYR A 738 -4.86 -32.81 -2.71
C TYR A 738 -5.03 -34.26 -3.16
N ASP A 739 -4.72 -35.20 -2.26
CA ASP A 739 -4.97 -36.62 -2.41
C ASP A 739 -6.32 -36.96 -1.77
N TYR A 740 -7.33 -37.24 -2.59
CA TYR A 740 -8.68 -37.56 -2.15
C TYR A 740 -8.78 -38.90 -1.40
N GLU A 741 -7.88 -39.85 -1.67
CA GLU A 741 -7.91 -41.16 -1.00
C GLU A 741 -7.33 -41.07 0.42
N ARG A 742 -6.29 -40.24 0.58
CA ARG A 742 -5.59 -40.06 1.86
C ARG A 742 -6.12 -38.89 2.68
N GLU A 743 -6.96 -38.04 2.10
CA GLU A 743 -7.40 -36.74 2.65
C GLU A 743 -6.21 -35.85 3.06
N LEU A 744 -5.11 -35.91 2.29
CA LEU A 744 -3.88 -35.19 2.56
C LEU A 744 -3.55 -34.19 1.46
N LEU A 745 -3.09 -33.01 1.88
CA LEU A 745 -2.50 -32.03 0.98
C LEU A 745 -0.99 -32.24 0.95
N ILE A 746 -0.42 -32.49 -0.23
CA ILE A 746 1.00 -32.80 -0.41
C ILE A 746 1.67 -31.65 -1.15
N SER A 747 2.78 -31.15 -0.60
CA SER A 747 3.63 -30.14 -1.26
C SER A 747 4.70 -30.76 -2.15
N GLN A 748 4.83 -30.23 -3.37
CA GLN A 748 5.87 -30.62 -4.32
C GLN A 748 6.68 -29.37 -4.70
N SER A 749 8.00 -29.46 -4.53
CA SER A 749 8.93 -28.38 -4.92
C SER A 749 9.41 -28.57 -6.34
N ALA A 750 9.43 -27.49 -7.13
CA ALA A 750 10.14 -27.48 -8.41
C ALA A 750 11.68 -27.47 -8.24
N ASN A 751 12.18 -27.08 -7.05
CA ASN A 751 13.60 -26.96 -6.74
C ASN A 751 14.00 -27.89 -5.56
N TYR A 752 14.94 -28.81 -5.80
CA TYR A 752 15.47 -29.73 -4.77
C TYR A 752 16.25 -29.03 -3.63
N ARG A 753 16.53 -27.73 -3.72
CA ARG A 753 17.26 -26.94 -2.70
C ARG A 753 16.36 -26.07 -1.79
N ALA A 754 15.05 -26.21 -1.87
CA ALA A 754 14.15 -25.34 -1.12
C ALA A 754 14.12 -25.71 0.38
N ARG A 755 14.56 -24.78 1.24
CA ARG A 755 14.72 -25.00 2.69
C ARG A 755 13.47 -24.73 3.54
N GLN A 756 12.45 -24.04 3.02
CA GLN A 756 11.27 -23.61 3.78
C GLN A 756 9.99 -24.23 3.25
N ILE A 757 9.29 -24.96 4.10
CA ILE A 757 8.00 -25.58 3.79
C ILE A 757 6.90 -24.50 3.88
N PRO A 758 5.92 -24.46 2.96
CA PRO A 758 4.89 -23.43 2.96
C PRO A 758 3.96 -23.49 4.19
N SER A 759 3.32 -22.37 4.53
CA SER A 759 2.30 -22.29 5.60
C SER A 759 0.89 -22.11 5.00
N PRO A 760 0.15 -23.19 4.67
CA PRO A 760 -1.17 -23.08 4.04
C PRO A 760 -2.29 -22.73 5.03
N VAL A 761 -3.28 -21.96 4.55
CA VAL A 761 -4.57 -21.71 5.22
C VAL A 761 -5.73 -22.13 4.30
N ILE A 762 -6.86 -22.54 4.88
CA ILE A 762 -8.05 -22.96 4.13
C ILE A 762 -9.22 -21.99 4.35
N MET A 763 -9.90 -21.60 3.26
CA MET A 763 -11.08 -20.73 3.27
C MET A 763 -12.27 -21.37 2.54
N LEU A 764 -13.48 -20.99 2.96
CA LEU A 764 -14.72 -21.36 2.28
C LEU A 764 -15.04 -20.31 1.20
N LEU A 765 -14.99 -20.65 -0.10
CA LEU A 765 -15.14 -19.63 -1.16
C LEU A 765 -16.51 -18.96 -1.14
N SER A 766 -17.54 -19.70 -0.73
CA SER A 766 -18.91 -19.18 -0.71
C SER A 766 -19.20 -18.21 0.45
N GLU A 767 -18.31 -18.12 1.44
CA GLU A 767 -18.47 -17.25 2.62
C GLU A 767 -17.13 -16.58 2.94
N PRO A 768 -16.67 -15.61 2.12
CA PRO A 768 -15.39 -14.93 2.33
C PRO A 768 -15.36 -14.11 3.62
N GLU A 769 -16.52 -13.86 4.24
CA GLU A 769 -16.66 -13.25 5.56
C GLU A 769 -16.10 -14.17 6.67
N ARG A 770 -16.08 -15.49 6.45
CA ARG A 770 -15.58 -16.47 7.40
C ARG A 770 -14.05 -16.53 7.39
N LYS A 771 -13.44 -16.38 8.56
CA LYS A 771 -11.99 -16.47 8.75
C LYS A 771 -11.40 -17.78 8.22
N ALA A 772 -10.26 -17.67 7.56
CA ALA A 772 -9.47 -18.82 7.13
C ALA A 772 -8.89 -19.59 8.32
N THR A 773 -8.80 -20.91 8.18
CA THR A 773 -8.24 -21.81 9.20
C THR A 773 -6.81 -22.19 8.82
N SER A 774 -5.87 -22.13 9.76
CA SER A 774 -4.47 -22.54 9.50
C SER A 774 -4.35 -24.06 9.45
N LEU A 775 -3.58 -24.58 8.49
CA LEU A 775 -3.29 -26.01 8.38
C LEU A 775 -1.91 -26.30 8.97
N SER A 776 -1.84 -27.34 9.81
CA SER A 776 -0.58 -27.77 10.42
C SER A 776 0.05 -28.88 9.60
N SER A 777 1.36 -28.78 9.33
CA SER A 777 2.06 -29.86 8.65
C SER A 777 2.32 -31.02 9.60
N ARG A 778 2.30 -32.24 9.07
CA ARG A 778 2.79 -33.41 9.77
C ARG A 778 4.27 -33.27 10.10
N MET A 779 4.65 -33.84 11.23
CA MET A 779 6.03 -33.83 11.72
C MET A 779 6.57 -35.26 11.68
N SER A 780 7.79 -35.42 11.15
CA SER A 780 8.58 -36.65 11.24
C SER A 780 9.91 -36.31 11.92
N GLU A 781 10.25 -37.02 12.99
CA GLU A 781 11.48 -36.77 13.78
C GLU A 781 11.69 -35.30 14.21
N GLY A 782 10.59 -34.55 14.41
CA GLY A 782 10.64 -33.13 14.78
C GLY A 782 10.83 -32.16 13.60
N VAL A 783 10.80 -32.65 12.35
CA VAL A 783 10.87 -31.83 11.13
C VAL A 783 9.56 -31.93 10.37
N SER A 784 9.06 -30.80 9.87
CA SER A 784 7.88 -30.74 9.02
C SER A 784 8.12 -31.50 7.70
N VAL A 785 7.18 -32.34 7.28
CA VAL A 785 7.30 -33.12 6.03
C VAL A 785 6.60 -32.48 4.83
N GLY A 786 5.87 -31.37 5.03
CA GLY A 786 5.13 -30.69 3.96
C GLY A 786 3.88 -31.44 3.49
N GLU A 787 3.36 -32.34 4.32
CA GLU A 787 2.03 -32.96 4.21
C GLU A 787 1.09 -32.31 5.23
N TYR A 788 -0.16 -32.01 4.86
CA TYR A 788 -1.13 -31.33 5.73
C TYR A 788 -2.44 -32.11 5.81
N GLU A 789 -2.97 -32.24 7.02
CA GLU A 789 -4.28 -32.83 7.29
C GLU A 789 -5.36 -31.76 7.22
N LEU A 790 -6.40 -32.01 6.43
CA LEU A 790 -7.52 -31.08 6.25
C LEU A 790 -8.74 -31.45 7.14
N GLY A 791 -8.82 -32.70 7.62
CA GLY A 791 -9.92 -33.20 8.46
C GLY A 791 -11.26 -33.30 7.73
N SER A 792 -12.33 -33.70 8.44
CA SER A 792 -13.67 -33.86 7.86
C SER A 792 -14.38 -32.55 7.47
N ILE A 793 -13.72 -31.40 7.65
CA ILE A 793 -14.31 -30.07 7.40
C ILE A 793 -14.55 -29.85 5.91
N VAL A 794 -13.69 -30.38 5.04
CA VAL A 794 -13.78 -30.24 3.58
C VAL A 794 -14.91 -31.08 2.98
N ASN A 795 -15.34 -32.11 3.71
CA ASN A 795 -16.45 -32.98 3.34
C ASN A 795 -17.82 -32.33 3.63
N LYS A 796 -17.88 -31.24 4.41
CA LYS A 796 -19.10 -30.50 4.72
C LYS A 796 -19.02 -29.07 4.16
N ASN A 797 -20.01 -28.64 3.39
CA ASN A 797 -20.15 -27.27 2.87
C ASN A 797 -18.98 -26.80 1.97
N GLY A 798 -18.81 -27.37 0.78
CA GLY A 798 -17.91 -26.84 -0.26
C GLY A 798 -18.54 -25.74 -1.13
N PRO A 799 -17.76 -25.05 -1.98
CA PRO A 799 -16.36 -25.31 -2.32
C PRO A 799 -15.32 -24.60 -1.41
N TRP A 800 -14.14 -25.20 -1.28
CA TRP A 800 -13.02 -24.72 -0.45
C TRP A 800 -11.78 -24.34 -1.28
N LEU A 801 -11.00 -23.38 -0.78
CA LEU A 801 -9.73 -22.94 -1.39
C LEU A 801 -8.63 -23.01 -0.33
N VAL A 802 -7.56 -23.73 -0.63
CA VAL A 802 -6.32 -23.64 0.15
C VAL A 802 -5.43 -22.58 -0.46
N VAL A 803 -5.05 -21.60 0.33
CA VAL A 803 -4.26 -20.43 -0.08
C VAL A 803 -3.04 -20.26 0.83
N PRO A 804 -1.96 -19.62 0.36
CA PRO A 804 -0.84 -19.28 1.23
C PRO A 804 -1.28 -18.32 2.34
N LYS A 805 -0.62 -18.39 3.49
CA LYS A 805 -0.78 -17.40 4.55
C LYS A 805 -0.30 -16.02 4.07
N MET A 806 -0.90 -14.96 4.59
CA MET A 806 -0.44 -13.58 4.37
C MET A 806 1.06 -13.45 4.71
N GLY A 807 1.84 -12.85 3.80
CA GLY A 807 3.30 -12.79 3.83
C GLY A 807 4.03 -13.91 3.09
N GLU A 808 3.33 -14.95 2.63
CA GLU A 808 3.87 -16.08 1.86
C GLU A 808 3.17 -16.25 0.48
N GLU A 809 2.74 -15.16 -0.14
CA GLU A 809 1.79 -15.17 -1.27
C GLU A 809 2.27 -15.97 -2.49
N MET A 810 3.59 -15.99 -2.72
CA MET A 810 4.22 -16.68 -3.84
C MET A 810 4.71 -18.09 -3.47
N ALA A 811 4.44 -18.56 -2.24
CA ALA A 811 4.89 -19.86 -1.78
C ALA A 811 4.30 -20.97 -2.66
N PHE A 812 2.98 -21.01 -2.84
CA PHE A 812 2.34 -22.04 -3.64
C PHE A 812 1.08 -21.59 -4.38
N ARG A 813 0.77 -22.33 -5.44
CA ARG A 813 -0.44 -22.17 -6.24
C ARG A 813 -1.70 -22.50 -5.41
N PRO A 814 -2.69 -21.59 -5.27
CA PRO A 814 -3.95 -21.89 -4.61
C PRO A 814 -4.58 -23.21 -5.11
N CYS A 815 -5.02 -24.04 -4.16
CA CYS A 815 -5.54 -25.37 -4.43
C CYS A 815 -7.06 -25.41 -4.19
N PHE A 816 -7.83 -25.66 -5.24
CA PHE A 816 -9.28 -25.75 -5.16
C PHE A 816 -9.73 -27.15 -4.73
N ILE A 817 -10.66 -27.22 -3.78
CA ILE A 817 -11.27 -28.46 -3.30
C ILE A 817 -12.79 -28.34 -3.43
N ARG A 818 -13.39 -29.22 -4.25
CA ARG A 818 -14.79 -29.10 -4.68
C ARG A 818 -15.81 -29.29 -3.53
N GLY A 819 -15.48 -30.10 -2.51
CA GLY A 819 -16.43 -30.55 -1.49
C GLY A 819 -17.53 -31.45 -2.05
N GLU A 820 -18.52 -31.84 -1.22
CA GLU A 820 -19.67 -32.63 -1.66
C GLU A 820 -20.61 -31.82 -2.58
N PRO A 821 -21.18 -32.46 -3.63
CA PRO A 821 -22.07 -31.78 -4.57
C PRO A 821 -23.37 -31.33 -3.88
N SER A 822 -23.69 -30.03 -3.99
CA SER A 822 -24.99 -29.50 -3.55
C SER A 822 -26.12 -29.95 -4.48
N LEU A 823 -27.32 -30.21 -3.93
CA LEU A 823 -28.52 -30.52 -4.70
C LEU A 823 -28.79 -29.43 -5.77
N PRO A 824 -29.16 -29.81 -7.01
CA PRO A 824 -29.42 -28.85 -8.09
C PRO A 824 -30.58 -27.93 -7.70
N ALA A 825 -30.32 -26.63 -7.68
CA ALA A 825 -31.34 -25.60 -7.48
C ALA A 825 -31.84 -25.10 -8.84
N GLU A 826 -33.13 -24.79 -8.96
CA GLU A 826 -33.68 -24.15 -10.16
C GLU A 826 -32.98 -22.78 -10.40
N GLY A 827 -32.57 -22.50 -11.64
CA GLY A 827 -31.79 -21.31 -12.00
C GLY A 827 -32.45 -19.96 -11.65
N SER A 828 -33.76 -19.93 -11.43
CA SER A 828 -34.53 -18.75 -10.99
C SER A 828 -34.31 -18.36 -9.51
N SER A 829 -33.57 -19.17 -8.74
CA SER A 829 -33.33 -18.97 -7.30
C SER A 829 -31.99 -18.31 -6.94
N ILE A 830 -31.11 -18.05 -7.92
CA ILE A 830 -29.76 -17.51 -7.67
C ILE A 830 -29.81 -15.97 -7.56
N ARG A 831 -29.85 -15.46 -6.32
CA ARG A 831 -29.87 -14.02 -6.00
C ARG A 831 -28.70 -13.52 -5.18
N SER A 832 -27.72 -14.37 -4.88
CA SER A 832 -26.57 -14.01 -4.05
C SER A 832 -25.27 -14.59 -4.60
N LEU A 833 -24.16 -13.87 -4.40
CA LEU A 833 -22.83 -14.34 -4.83
C LEU A 833 -22.40 -15.58 -4.06
N GLN A 834 -22.83 -15.73 -2.80
CA GLN A 834 -22.61 -16.93 -2.00
C GLN A 834 -23.18 -18.16 -2.71
N LYS A 835 -24.45 -18.09 -3.16
CA LYS A 835 -25.11 -19.21 -3.85
C LYS A 835 -24.55 -19.42 -5.26
N ALA A 836 -24.26 -18.34 -5.98
CA ALA A 836 -23.64 -18.42 -7.31
C ALA A 836 -22.29 -19.13 -7.25
N THR A 837 -21.47 -18.84 -6.24
CA THR A 837 -20.15 -19.45 -6.03
C THR A 837 -20.25 -20.93 -5.66
N GLN A 838 -21.26 -21.33 -4.87
CA GLN A 838 -21.50 -22.75 -4.57
C GLN A 838 -21.87 -23.57 -5.80
N LEU A 839 -22.66 -22.97 -6.70
CA LEU A 839 -23.16 -23.63 -7.91
C LEU A 839 -22.26 -23.42 -9.13
N PHE A 840 -21.17 -22.66 -9.01
CA PHE A 840 -20.31 -22.34 -10.14
C PHE A 840 -19.66 -23.61 -10.71
N ASN A 841 -19.85 -23.82 -12.01
CA ASN A 841 -19.25 -24.92 -12.75
C ASN A 841 -18.57 -24.38 -14.01
N PRO A 842 -17.23 -24.49 -14.13
CA PRO A 842 -16.50 -23.92 -15.26
C PRO A 842 -16.77 -24.62 -16.60
N GLN A 843 -17.45 -25.77 -16.60
CA GLN A 843 -17.83 -26.51 -17.81
C GLN A 843 -19.23 -26.14 -18.34
N GLU A 844 -20.00 -25.40 -17.55
CA GLU A 844 -21.34 -24.95 -17.96
C GLU A 844 -21.24 -23.69 -18.82
N GLU A 845 -22.16 -23.57 -19.80
CA GLU A 845 -22.21 -22.44 -20.73
C GLU A 845 -22.62 -21.13 -20.02
N ILE A 846 -23.48 -21.25 -19.01
CA ILE A 846 -23.96 -20.10 -18.22
C ILE A 846 -23.11 -19.98 -16.96
N ASN A 847 -22.39 -18.86 -16.83
CA ASN A 847 -21.72 -18.53 -15.59
C ASN A 847 -22.74 -18.02 -14.56
N THR A 848 -22.98 -18.81 -13.50
CA THR A 848 -23.91 -18.49 -12.40
C THR A 848 -23.59 -17.15 -11.73
N ILE A 849 -22.32 -16.73 -11.73
CA ILE A 849 -21.87 -15.46 -11.15
C ILE A 849 -22.36 -14.28 -12.00
N THR A 850 -22.33 -14.39 -13.34
CA THR A 850 -22.78 -13.33 -14.26
C THR A 850 -24.25 -12.98 -14.04
N LEU A 851 -25.11 -13.97 -13.76
CA LEU A 851 -26.54 -13.75 -13.44
C LEU A 851 -26.76 -12.86 -12.21
N VAL A 852 -25.85 -12.92 -11.23
CA VAL A 852 -25.91 -12.06 -10.03
C VAL A 852 -25.28 -10.70 -10.32
N LEU A 853 -24.25 -10.63 -11.16
CA LEU A 853 -23.66 -9.35 -11.59
C LEU A 853 -24.65 -8.47 -12.35
N ASP A 854 -25.53 -9.05 -13.17
CA ASP A 854 -26.64 -8.32 -13.84
C ASP A 854 -27.56 -7.62 -12.82
N GLN A 855 -27.85 -8.30 -11.70
CA GLN A 855 -28.66 -7.76 -10.61
C GLN A 855 -27.89 -6.67 -9.86
N MET A 856 -26.62 -6.93 -9.53
CA MET A 856 -25.73 -5.99 -8.83
C MET A 856 -25.49 -4.70 -9.60
N ALA A 857 -25.36 -4.75 -10.92
CA ALA A 857 -25.14 -3.57 -11.77
C ALA A 857 -26.29 -2.56 -11.67
N ASN A 858 -27.52 -3.05 -11.44
CA ASN A 858 -28.72 -2.23 -11.34
C ASN A 858 -29.12 -1.88 -9.90
N ASP A 859 -28.58 -2.60 -8.91
CA ASP A 859 -28.87 -2.39 -7.48
C ASP A 859 -27.58 -2.09 -6.68
N PRO A 860 -27.27 -0.81 -6.41
CA PRO A 860 -26.15 -0.43 -5.55
C PRO A 860 -26.25 -0.91 -4.09
N ALA A 861 -27.44 -1.34 -3.65
CA ALA A 861 -27.71 -1.88 -2.31
C ALA A 861 -27.57 -3.41 -2.22
N HIS A 862 -27.29 -4.08 -3.34
CA HIS A 862 -27.21 -5.54 -3.41
C HIS A 862 -26.13 -6.09 -2.45
N SER A 863 -26.45 -7.17 -1.72
CA SER A 863 -25.56 -7.79 -0.72
C SER A 863 -24.26 -8.34 -1.33
N GLY A 864 -24.26 -8.65 -2.62
CA GLY A 864 -23.07 -9.05 -3.38
C GLY A 864 -21.91 -8.04 -3.30
N TRP A 865 -22.19 -6.74 -3.11
CA TRP A 865 -21.13 -5.75 -2.90
C TRP A 865 -20.37 -5.97 -1.58
N GLN A 866 -21.06 -6.38 -0.52
CA GLN A 866 -20.45 -6.73 0.77
C GLN A 866 -19.61 -8.01 0.67
N PHE A 867 -20.08 -9.00 -0.10
CA PHE A 867 -19.32 -10.22 -0.39
C PHE A 867 -17.98 -9.88 -1.06
N MET A 868 -18.01 -9.03 -2.10
CA MET A 868 -16.80 -8.62 -2.81
C MET A 868 -15.87 -7.79 -1.93
N ARG A 869 -16.42 -6.92 -1.07
CA ARG A 869 -15.64 -6.15 -0.10
C ARG A 869 -14.94 -7.06 0.92
N SER A 870 -15.66 -8.01 1.50
CA SER A 870 -15.11 -8.97 2.45
C SER A 870 -14.03 -9.85 1.81
N LEU A 871 -14.23 -10.28 0.56
CA LEU A 871 -13.23 -11.00 -0.22
C LEU A 871 -11.96 -10.17 -0.46
N TYR A 872 -12.12 -8.89 -0.80
CA TYR A 872 -11.01 -7.96 -1.00
C TYR A 872 -10.24 -7.71 0.31
N ASP A 873 -10.94 -7.43 1.41
CA ASP A 873 -10.32 -7.03 2.66
C ASP A 873 -9.61 -8.22 3.36
N GLN A 874 -10.15 -9.44 3.27
CA GLN A 874 -9.55 -10.62 3.91
C GLN A 874 -8.52 -11.36 3.03
N PHE A 875 -8.76 -11.43 1.72
CA PHE A 875 -7.97 -12.26 0.78
C PHE A 875 -7.35 -11.45 -0.36
N GLY A 876 -7.45 -10.13 -0.31
CA GLY A 876 -6.83 -9.23 -1.27
C GLY A 876 -5.30 -9.24 -1.24
N TYR A 877 -4.62 -9.97 -0.36
CA TYR A 877 -3.19 -10.17 -0.49
C TYR A 877 -2.84 -11.13 -1.67
N LEU A 878 -3.80 -11.93 -2.14
CA LEU A 878 -3.66 -12.83 -3.29
C LEU A 878 -4.03 -12.12 -4.61
N PRO A 879 -3.55 -12.59 -5.78
CA PRO A 879 -4.02 -12.08 -7.06
C PRO A 879 -5.56 -12.18 -7.19
N LEU A 880 -6.22 -11.12 -7.61
CA LEU A 880 -7.67 -11.05 -7.84
C LEU A 880 -8.13 -12.10 -8.86
N ALA A 881 -7.29 -12.39 -9.86
CA ALA A 881 -7.54 -13.43 -10.85
C ALA A 881 -7.64 -14.86 -10.26
N THR A 882 -7.23 -15.07 -9.00
CA THR A 882 -7.46 -16.33 -8.28
C THR A 882 -8.95 -16.60 -8.07
N PHE A 883 -9.79 -15.56 -7.98
CA PHE A 883 -11.23 -15.70 -7.76
C PHE A 883 -12.02 -15.37 -9.03
N GLU A 884 -12.88 -16.31 -9.45
CA GLU A 884 -13.69 -16.16 -10.67
C GLU A 884 -14.62 -14.94 -10.62
N VAL A 885 -15.07 -14.53 -9.43
CA VAL A 885 -15.95 -13.35 -9.26
C VAL A 885 -15.32 -12.07 -9.82
N TRP A 886 -14.01 -11.87 -9.64
CA TRP A 886 -13.31 -10.72 -10.20
C TRP A 886 -13.15 -10.83 -11.72
N ARG A 887 -12.89 -12.05 -12.24
CA ARG A 887 -12.81 -12.30 -13.69
C ARG A 887 -14.15 -12.01 -14.38
N ALA A 888 -15.24 -12.48 -13.79
CA ALA A 888 -16.60 -12.25 -14.28
C ALA A 888 -16.97 -10.75 -14.19
N LEU A 889 -16.59 -10.05 -13.10
CA LEU A 889 -16.81 -8.62 -12.96
C LEU A 889 -16.16 -7.83 -14.10
N VAL A 890 -14.90 -8.12 -14.41
CA VAL A 890 -14.14 -7.41 -15.45
C VAL A 890 -14.73 -7.60 -16.84
N GLN A 891 -15.36 -8.75 -17.09
CA GLN A 891 -16.06 -9.04 -18.35
C GLN A 891 -17.46 -8.42 -18.43
N HIS A 892 -17.92 -7.76 -17.35
CA HIS A 892 -19.26 -7.20 -17.24
C HIS A 892 -19.22 -5.67 -17.06
N PRO A 893 -19.27 -4.87 -18.15
CA PRO A 893 -19.05 -3.42 -18.09
C PRO A 893 -19.93 -2.67 -17.09
N GLN A 894 -21.22 -2.98 -17.01
CA GLN A 894 -22.15 -2.25 -16.13
C GLN A 894 -21.85 -2.49 -14.64
N ALA A 895 -21.60 -3.75 -14.26
CA ALA A 895 -21.19 -4.13 -12.91
C ALA A 895 -19.80 -3.57 -12.58
N LEU A 896 -18.84 -3.62 -13.52
CA LEU A 896 -17.51 -3.01 -13.33
C LEU A 896 -17.62 -1.50 -13.09
N ALA A 897 -18.45 -0.78 -13.87
CA ALA A 897 -18.70 0.64 -13.67
C ALA A 897 -19.29 0.94 -12.30
N MET A 898 -20.29 0.17 -11.84
CA MET A 898 -20.86 0.32 -10.50
C MET A 898 -19.84 -0.01 -9.39
N SER A 899 -18.96 -1.00 -9.61
CA SER A 899 -17.91 -1.35 -8.65
C SER A 899 -16.97 -0.18 -8.36
N LEU A 900 -16.70 0.69 -9.35
CA LEU A 900 -15.87 1.88 -9.15
C LEU A 900 -16.44 2.78 -8.06
N PHE A 901 -17.76 2.97 -8.02
CA PHE A 901 -18.43 3.77 -6.99
C PHE A 901 -18.49 3.03 -5.64
N LYS A 902 -18.75 1.72 -5.65
CA LYS A 902 -18.81 0.90 -4.43
C LYS A 902 -17.46 0.72 -3.74
N PHE A 903 -16.36 0.77 -4.50
CA PHE A 903 -14.99 0.84 -3.98
C PHE A 903 -14.43 2.27 -3.94
N GLU A 904 -15.33 3.26 -4.04
CA GLU A 904 -15.04 4.68 -3.86
C GLU A 904 -13.95 5.25 -4.78
N MET A 905 -13.68 4.61 -5.92
CA MET A 905 -12.58 4.98 -6.83
C MET A 905 -11.24 5.15 -6.10
N LEU A 906 -10.98 4.30 -5.10
CA LEU A 906 -9.71 4.30 -4.38
C LEU A 906 -8.56 3.97 -5.33
N THR A 907 -7.46 4.71 -5.21
CA THR A 907 -6.28 4.60 -6.08
C THR A 907 -5.69 3.18 -6.09
N GLU A 908 -5.68 2.51 -4.94
CA GLU A 908 -5.18 1.14 -4.81
C GLU A 908 -6.03 0.15 -5.62
N TYR A 909 -7.36 0.25 -5.52
CA TYR A 909 -8.29 -0.60 -6.25
C TYR A 909 -8.16 -0.40 -7.77
N LEU A 910 -8.12 0.86 -8.23
CA LEU A 910 -8.04 1.20 -9.65
C LEU A 910 -6.74 0.68 -10.29
N ASN A 911 -5.59 0.93 -9.67
CA ASN A 911 -4.30 0.45 -10.15
C ASN A 911 -4.27 -1.08 -10.20
N ARG A 912 -4.85 -1.73 -9.19
CA ARG A 912 -4.85 -3.17 -9.09
C ARG A 912 -5.67 -3.85 -10.19
N ILE A 913 -6.84 -3.31 -10.49
CA ILE A 913 -7.67 -3.82 -11.60
C ILE A 913 -6.94 -3.68 -12.95
N GLU A 914 -6.26 -2.55 -13.20
CA GLU A 914 -5.47 -2.38 -14.43
C GLU A 914 -4.26 -3.33 -14.49
N ASN A 915 -3.54 -3.51 -13.38
CA ASN A 915 -2.33 -4.34 -13.34
C ASN A 915 -2.63 -5.84 -13.44
N GLU A 916 -3.74 -6.31 -12.89
CA GLU A 916 -4.04 -7.75 -12.81
C GLU A 916 -4.91 -8.29 -13.95
N PHE A 917 -5.63 -7.41 -14.66
CA PHE A 917 -6.54 -7.79 -15.75
C PHE A 917 -6.21 -7.06 -17.06
N PRO A 918 -6.50 -7.67 -18.22
CA PRO A 918 -6.25 -7.06 -19.53
C PRO A 918 -7.32 -6.00 -19.88
N ILE A 919 -7.40 -4.93 -19.10
CA ILE A 919 -8.34 -3.81 -19.30
C ILE A 919 -7.59 -2.60 -19.83
N LEU A 920 -8.09 -1.97 -20.89
CA LEU A 920 -7.66 -0.63 -21.28
C LEU A 920 -8.78 0.35 -20.91
N TRP A 921 -8.56 1.21 -19.92
CA TRP A 921 -9.60 2.13 -19.45
C TRP A 921 -10.04 3.10 -20.55
N GLU A 922 -9.18 3.40 -21.50
CA GLU A 922 -9.49 4.22 -22.68
C GLU A 922 -10.48 3.55 -23.65
N PHE A 923 -10.72 2.24 -23.54
CA PHE A 923 -11.78 1.54 -24.28
C PHE A 923 -13.04 1.33 -23.45
N PHE A 924 -13.01 1.67 -22.16
CA PHE A 924 -14.14 1.42 -21.29
C PHE A 924 -15.32 2.33 -21.69
N PRO A 925 -16.56 1.80 -21.80
CA PRO A 925 -17.70 2.61 -22.22
C PRO A 925 -17.98 3.78 -21.26
N ILE A 926 -17.72 5.00 -21.71
CA ILE A 926 -17.82 6.22 -20.87
C ILE A 926 -19.26 6.44 -20.38
N LEU A 927 -20.25 6.04 -21.19
CA LEU A 927 -21.66 6.15 -20.86
C LEU A 927 -22.08 5.21 -19.73
N GLU A 928 -21.39 4.06 -19.56
CA GLU A 928 -21.67 3.15 -18.44
C GLU A 928 -21.18 3.73 -17.12
N ILE A 929 -20.04 4.46 -17.11
CA ILE A 929 -19.59 5.22 -15.93
C ILE A 929 -20.63 6.28 -15.56
N LYS A 930 -21.11 7.04 -16.56
CA LYS A 930 -22.13 8.09 -16.34
C LYS A 930 -23.46 7.51 -15.85
N ALA A 931 -23.91 6.38 -16.41
CA ALA A 931 -25.12 5.68 -15.98
C ALA A 931 -24.97 5.12 -14.55
N ALA A 932 -23.83 4.52 -14.22
CA ALA A 932 -23.52 4.05 -12.87
C ALA A 932 -23.50 5.20 -11.86
N ALA A 933 -22.92 6.36 -12.22
CA ALA A 933 -22.95 7.56 -11.39
C ALA A 933 -24.39 8.00 -11.09
N GLY A 934 -25.26 8.06 -12.10
CA GLY A 934 -26.67 8.41 -11.92
C GLY A 934 -27.44 7.42 -11.04
N ARG A 935 -27.22 6.11 -11.23
CA ARG A 935 -27.78 5.07 -10.35
C ARG A 935 -27.28 5.19 -8.92
N PHE A 936 -25.99 5.49 -8.74
CA PHE A 936 -25.38 5.69 -7.43
C PHE A 936 -25.92 6.96 -6.73
N GLN A 937 -26.09 8.06 -7.45
CA GLN A 937 -26.75 9.27 -6.94
C GLN A 937 -28.19 9.00 -6.53
N LEU A 938 -28.94 8.25 -7.33
CA LEU A 938 -30.32 7.86 -6.99
C LEU A 938 -30.36 6.97 -5.74
N PHE A 939 -29.41 6.05 -5.59
CA PHE A 939 -29.24 5.26 -4.36
C PHE A 939 -28.97 6.16 -3.14
N LEU A 940 -28.06 7.14 -3.26
CA LEU A 940 -27.79 8.11 -2.20
C LEU A 940 -29.03 8.98 -1.88
N SER A 941 -29.80 9.37 -2.90
CA SER A 941 -31.05 10.12 -2.74
C SER A 941 -32.11 9.31 -1.99
N GLN A 942 -32.27 8.02 -2.31
CA GLN A 942 -33.17 7.12 -1.56
C GLN A 942 -32.75 6.98 -0.10
N LYS A 943 -31.43 6.90 0.11
CA LYS A 943 -30.76 6.96 1.42
C LYS A 943 -30.73 8.36 2.03
N GLY A 944 -31.38 9.35 1.40
CA GLY A 944 -31.62 10.71 1.86
C GLY A 944 -30.39 11.61 1.96
N ALA A 945 -29.47 11.49 1.01
CA ALA A 945 -28.50 12.52 0.66
C ALA A 945 -29.17 13.66 -0.16
N PRO A 946 -28.93 14.95 0.13
CA PRO A 946 -29.22 16.12 -0.69
C PRO A 946 -28.39 16.15 -1.96
N GLU A 947 -28.94 16.82 -2.97
CA GLU A 947 -28.36 16.86 -4.31
C GLU A 947 -26.98 17.51 -4.35
N GLU A 948 -26.77 18.61 -3.61
CA GLU A 948 -25.48 19.33 -3.56
C GLU A 948 -24.33 18.40 -3.13
N THR A 949 -24.59 17.52 -2.18
CA THR A 949 -23.63 16.53 -1.68
C THR A 949 -23.45 15.33 -2.54
N GLN A 950 -24.53 14.84 -3.16
CA GLN A 950 -24.41 13.77 -4.15
C GLN A 950 -23.49 14.23 -5.28
N ALA A 951 -23.65 15.47 -5.74
CA ALA A 951 -22.82 16.07 -6.77
C ALA A 951 -21.37 16.26 -6.30
N ALA A 952 -21.14 16.80 -5.10
CA ALA A 952 -19.79 16.98 -4.55
C ALA A 952 -19.04 15.65 -4.38
N LEU A 953 -19.74 14.62 -3.87
CA LEU A 953 -19.18 13.28 -3.70
C LEU A 953 -18.80 12.65 -5.04
N VAL A 954 -19.72 12.61 -5.99
CA VAL A 954 -19.46 12.04 -7.32
C VAL A 954 -18.33 12.79 -8.03
N LYS A 955 -18.28 14.12 -7.91
CA LYS A 955 -17.16 14.92 -8.41
C LYS A 955 -15.82 14.49 -7.79
N SER A 956 -15.75 14.30 -6.47
CA SER A 956 -14.53 13.83 -5.80
C SER A 956 -14.08 12.44 -6.27
N MET A 957 -15.03 11.56 -6.63
CA MET A 957 -14.74 10.23 -7.18
C MET A 957 -14.14 10.36 -8.59
N PHE A 958 -14.71 11.20 -9.46
CA PHE A 958 -14.13 11.47 -10.78
C PHE A 958 -12.75 12.11 -10.71
N GLN A 959 -12.50 12.99 -9.74
CA GLN A 959 -11.16 13.54 -9.48
C GLN A 959 -10.15 12.43 -9.16
N ARG A 960 -10.51 11.49 -8.28
CA ARG A 960 -9.67 10.32 -7.98
C ARG A 960 -9.42 9.46 -9.23
N LEU A 961 -10.44 9.26 -10.06
CA LEU A 961 -10.29 8.55 -11.33
C LEU A 961 -9.28 9.26 -12.26
N GLY A 962 -9.38 10.60 -12.39
CA GLY A 962 -8.47 11.41 -13.20
C GLY A 962 -7.03 11.46 -12.66
N ILE A 963 -6.84 11.34 -11.35
CA ILE A 963 -5.50 11.21 -10.72
C ILE A 963 -4.82 9.90 -11.14
N VAL A 964 -5.57 8.80 -11.21
CA VAL A 964 -5.02 7.49 -11.58
C VAL A 964 -4.86 7.35 -13.09
N PHE A 965 -5.88 7.74 -13.85
CA PHE A 965 -5.94 7.68 -15.30
C PHE A 965 -6.05 9.10 -15.87
N PRO A 966 -4.93 9.72 -16.28
CA PRO A 966 -4.90 11.11 -16.74
C PRO A 966 -5.85 11.40 -17.90
N THR A 967 -6.22 10.39 -18.68
CA THR A 967 -7.23 10.47 -19.75
C THR A 967 -8.59 10.92 -19.22
N TYR A 968 -8.96 10.58 -17.98
CA TYR A 968 -10.22 10.96 -17.34
C TYR A 968 -10.20 12.31 -16.62
N ALA A 969 -9.05 12.99 -16.57
CA ALA A 969 -8.90 14.29 -15.92
C ALA A 969 -9.44 15.45 -16.78
N ASP A 970 -9.39 16.67 -16.24
CA ASP A 970 -9.68 17.93 -16.93
C ASP A 970 -11.06 17.94 -17.62
N GLU A 971 -11.11 18.00 -18.95
CA GLU A 971 -12.35 18.15 -19.71
C GLU A 971 -13.30 16.96 -19.58
N ILE A 972 -12.77 15.73 -19.46
CA ILE A 972 -13.60 14.54 -19.23
C ILE A 972 -14.19 14.55 -17.82
N GLU A 973 -13.42 14.97 -16.80
CA GLU A 973 -13.92 15.13 -15.43
C GLU A 973 -15.07 16.15 -15.39
N ILE A 974 -14.90 17.30 -16.06
CA ILE A 974 -15.91 18.35 -16.17
C ILE A 974 -17.16 17.80 -16.86
N TRP A 975 -17.02 17.11 -17.99
CA TRP A 975 -18.15 16.54 -18.71
C TRP A 975 -18.87 15.44 -17.90
N LEU A 976 -18.14 14.58 -17.19
CA LEU A 976 -18.74 13.56 -16.31
C LEU A 976 -19.49 14.20 -15.14
N SER A 977 -18.96 15.28 -14.57
CA SER A 977 -19.50 15.95 -13.38
C SER A 977 -20.69 16.85 -13.68
N VAL A 978 -20.60 17.70 -14.71
CA VAL A 978 -21.59 18.75 -15.01
C VAL A 978 -22.19 18.67 -16.42
N GLY A 979 -21.72 17.74 -17.26
CA GLY A 979 -22.22 17.57 -18.63
C GLY A 979 -21.81 18.67 -19.61
N GLN A 980 -20.94 19.59 -19.20
CA GLN A 980 -20.45 20.68 -20.04
C GLN A 980 -19.42 20.17 -21.04
N LEU A 981 -19.55 20.59 -22.30
CA LEU A 981 -18.59 20.30 -23.35
C LEU A 981 -17.58 21.47 -23.49
N PRO A 982 -16.28 21.19 -23.69
CA PRO A 982 -15.30 22.21 -24.00
C PRO A 982 -15.53 22.83 -25.39
N PRO A 983 -14.97 24.01 -25.65
CA PRO A 983 -14.92 24.55 -27.01
C PRO A 983 -14.13 23.60 -27.93
N PRO A 984 -14.50 23.49 -29.22
CA PRO A 984 -13.79 22.64 -30.17
C PRO A 984 -12.34 23.12 -30.35
N ILE A 985 -11.39 22.18 -30.30
CA ILE A 985 -9.98 22.49 -30.53
C ILE A 985 -9.76 22.72 -32.03
N PRO A 986 -9.19 23.86 -32.44
CA PRO A 986 -8.88 24.12 -33.85
C PRO A 986 -7.92 23.08 -34.45
N GLU A 987 -8.16 22.68 -35.70
CA GLU A 987 -7.34 21.66 -36.39
C GLU A 987 -5.86 22.03 -36.50
N PHE A 988 -5.52 23.32 -36.62
CA PHE A 988 -4.13 23.77 -36.72
C PHE A 988 -3.31 23.46 -35.46
N LEU A 989 -3.91 23.52 -34.26
CA LEU A 989 -3.25 23.20 -32.99
C LEU A 989 -2.91 21.71 -32.92
N VAL A 990 -3.82 20.87 -33.41
CA VAL A 990 -3.61 19.41 -33.45
C VAL A 990 -2.45 19.04 -34.37
N HIS A 991 -2.28 19.77 -35.48
CA HIS A 991 -1.13 19.63 -36.37
C HIS A 991 0.19 20.06 -35.71
N GLU A 992 0.20 21.18 -34.98
CA GLU A 992 1.40 21.63 -34.24
C GLU A 992 1.82 20.61 -33.17
N TRP A 993 0.87 20.09 -32.39
CA TRP A 993 1.14 19.06 -31.39
C TRP A 993 1.72 17.78 -32.00
N TYR A 994 1.26 17.40 -33.19
CA TYR A 994 1.81 16.24 -33.89
C TYR A 994 3.23 16.47 -34.41
N LEU A 995 3.55 17.69 -34.86
CA LEU A 995 4.91 18.05 -35.25
C LEU A 995 5.86 18.04 -34.04
N ASP A 996 5.41 18.51 -32.89
CA ASP A 996 6.21 18.49 -31.67
C ASP A 996 6.44 17.05 -31.17
N LEU A 997 5.44 16.18 -31.20
CA LEU A 997 5.59 14.75 -30.93
C LEU A 997 6.70 14.13 -31.80
N ARG A 998 6.73 14.44 -33.10
CA ARG A 998 7.76 13.93 -34.02
C ARG A 998 9.15 14.49 -33.70
N ARG A 999 9.24 15.75 -33.28
CA ARG A 999 10.52 16.39 -32.92
C ARG A 999 11.08 15.83 -31.64
N GLU A 1000 10.23 15.60 -30.64
CA GLU A 1000 10.64 15.06 -29.34
C GLU A 1000 11.08 13.59 -29.46
N HIS A 1001 10.45 12.81 -30.34
CA HIS A 1001 10.70 11.37 -30.51
C HIS A 1001 11.39 11.00 -31.85
N SER A 1002 12.25 11.87 -32.38
CA SER A 1002 12.87 11.67 -33.70
C SER A 1002 13.83 10.46 -33.74
N GLU A 1003 14.46 10.13 -32.62
CA GLU A 1003 15.44 9.04 -32.49
C GLU A 1003 14.87 7.77 -31.82
N ASP A 1004 13.59 7.80 -31.42
CA ASP A 1004 12.96 6.71 -30.66
C ASP A 1004 12.37 5.63 -31.56
N HIS A 1005 12.20 4.42 -31.03
CA HIS A 1005 11.48 3.36 -31.71
C HIS A 1005 9.98 3.45 -31.42
N TRP A 1006 9.19 3.74 -32.45
CA TRP A 1006 7.74 3.91 -32.34
C TRP A 1006 7.02 2.56 -32.26
N PRO A 1007 6.05 2.40 -31.35
CA PRO A 1007 5.22 1.19 -31.29
C PRO A 1007 4.39 0.98 -32.57
N GLU A 1008 4.58 -0.16 -33.23
CA GLU A 1008 3.92 -0.45 -34.53
C GLU A 1008 2.66 -1.33 -34.42
N TYR A 1009 2.28 -1.77 -33.21
CA TYR A 1009 1.17 -2.70 -33.04
C TYR A 1009 -0.15 -2.07 -33.50
N GLY A 1010 -0.84 -2.75 -34.43
CA GLY A 1010 -2.12 -2.29 -34.97
C GLY A 1010 -2.01 -1.31 -36.15
N CYS A 1011 -0.81 -0.81 -36.48
CA CYS A 1011 -0.55 0.16 -37.55
C CYS A 1011 -1.40 -0.04 -38.81
N LYS A 1012 -1.25 -1.18 -39.50
CA LYS A 1012 -1.96 -1.46 -40.77
C LYS A 1012 -3.47 -1.47 -40.61
N ARG A 1013 -3.96 -2.01 -39.49
CA ARG A 1013 -5.39 -2.18 -39.22
C ARG A 1013 -6.04 -0.85 -38.85
N LEU A 1014 -5.38 -0.05 -38.01
CA LEU A 1014 -5.78 1.31 -37.69
C LEU A 1014 -5.78 2.21 -38.93
N HIS A 1015 -4.79 2.07 -39.81
CA HIS A 1015 -4.78 2.77 -41.09
C HIS A 1015 -5.98 2.41 -41.96
N SER A 1016 -6.27 1.11 -42.15
CA SER A 1016 -7.46 0.69 -42.90
C SER A 1016 -8.76 1.21 -42.27
N TRP A 1017 -8.85 1.23 -40.95
CA TRP A 1017 -10.03 1.75 -40.24
C TRP A 1017 -10.19 3.26 -40.39
N MET A 1018 -9.12 4.04 -40.25
CA MET A 1018 -9.17 5.50 -40.40
C MET A 1018 -9.57 5.90 -41.82
N MET A 1019 -8.98 5.24 -42.83
CA MET A 1019 -9.33 5.48 -44.24
C MET A 1019 -10.76 5.07 -44.60
N SER A 1020 -11.44 4.29 -43.75
CA SER A 1020 -12.85 3.93 -43.93
C SER A 1020 -13.81 4.96 -43.33
N GLN A 1021 -13.33 5.93 -42.53
CA GLN A 1021 -14.17 6.96 -41.92
C GLN A 1021 -14.53 8.04 -42.93
N LYS A 1022 -15.80 8.47 -42.95
CA LYS A 1022 -16.32 9.49 -43.88
C LYS A 1022 -16.04 10.93 -43.42
N ASP A 1023 -15.95 11.14 -42.11
CA ASP A 1023 -15.68 12.43 -41.47
C ASP A 1023 -14.75 12.16 -40.27
N PRO A 1024 -13.42 12.17 -40.47
CA PRO A 1024 -12.49 11.90 -39.38
C PRO A 1024 -12.51 13.05 -38.38
N VAL A 1025 -12.50 12.71 -37.09
CA VAL A 1025 -12.50 13.70 -35.99
C VAL A 1025 -11.24 14.57 -36.00
N ILE A 1026 -10.14 14.03 -36.53
CA ILE A 1026 -8.84 14.69 -36.62
C ILE A 1026 -8.22 14.41 -37.99
N ASP A 1027 -7.79 15.46 -38.67
CA ASP A 1027 -7.20 15.38 -40.01
C ASP A 1027 -5.67 15.26 -39.95
N ILE A 1028 -5.15 14.17 -39.35
CA ILE A 1028 -3.71 13.88 -39.33
C ILE A 1028 -3.45 12.63 -40.18
N TYR A 1029 -2.59 12.78 -41.19
CA TYR A 1029 -2.11 11.66 -42.00
C TYR A 1029 -0.60 11.49 -41.81
N PRO A 1030 -0.17 10.45 -41.08
CA PRO A 1030 1.25 10.16 -40.92
C PRO A 1030 1.91 9.83 -42.26
N GLU A 1031 3.04 10.49 -42.56
CA GLU A 1031 3.81 10.27 -43.79
C GLU A 1031 4.44 8.86 -43.84
N ALA A 1032 4.77 8.30 -42.68
CA ALA A 1032 5.37 6.98 -42.53
C ALA A 1032 4.42 6.03 -41.80
N ASN A 1033 4.26 4.82 -42.34
CA ASN A 1033 3.31 3.83 -41.82
C ASN A 1033 3.52 3.54 -40.33
N TYR A 1034 4.76 3.46 -39.84
CA TYR A 1034 5.04 3.08 -38.46
C TYR A 1034 4.52 4.10 -37.41
N HIS A 1035 4.25 5.35 -37.80
CA HIS A 1035 3.64 6.36 -36.92
C HIS A 1035 2.12 6.15 -36.70
N CYS A 1036 1.44 5.38 -37.57
CA CYS A 1036 -0.02 5.26 -37.57
C CYS A 1036 -0.59 4.76 -36.23
N SER A 1037 0.11 3.88 -35.52
CA SER A 1037 -0.40 3.35 -34.25
C SER A 1037 -0.50 4.46 -33.19
N VAL A 1038 0.56 5.25 -33.01
CA VAL A 1038 0.62 6.32 -32.01
C VAL A 1038 -0.30 7.48 -32.41
N ALA A 1039 -0.36 7.83 -33.70
CA ALA A 1039 -1.19 8.91 -34.18
C ALA A 1039 -2.70 8.63 -34.01
N TRP A 1040 -3.16 7.42 -34.32
CA TRP A 1040 -4.60 7.13 -34.46
C TRP A 1040 -5.20 6.25 -33.37
N LEU A 1041 -4.40 5.57 -32.54
CA LEU A 1041 -4.95 4.81 -31.42
C LEU A 1041 -5.80 5.66 -30.46
N PRO A 1042 -5.43 6.90 -30.08
CA PRO A 1042 -6.27 7.72 -29.20
C PRO A 1042 -7.65 8.01 -29.81
N VAL A 1043 -7.72 8.23 -31.13
CA VAL A 1043 -8.98 8.48 -31.86
C VAL A 1043 -9.84 7.22 -31.89
N PHE A 1044 -9.24 6.07 -32.23
CA PHE A 1044 -9.92 4.79 -32.20
C PHE A 1044 -10.42 4.44 -30.80
N ALA A 1045 -9.61 4.67 -29.76
CA ALA A 1045 -9.99 4.43 -28.38
C ALA A 1045 -11.20 5.26 -27.96
N ALA A 1046 -11.21 6.55 -28.30
CA ALA A 1046 -12.36 7.42 -28.09
C ALA A 1046 -13.62 6.94 -28.83
N ALA A 1047 -13.48 6.42 -30.05
CA ALA A 1047 -14.60 5.85 -30.81
C ALA A 1047 -15.16 4.58 -30.15
N VAL A 1048 -14.29 3.74 -29.56
CA VAL A 1048 -14.72 2.54 -28.80
C VAL A 1048 -15.42 2.95 -27.51
N ALA A 1049 -14.82 3.83 -26.71
CA ALA A 1049 -15.38 4.29 -25.44
C ALA A 1049 -16.72 5.04 -25.58
N SER A 1050 -16.94 5.74 -26.70
CA SER A 1050 -18.23 6.39 -27.03
C SER A 1050 -19.28 5.44 -27.63
N GLY A 1051 -18.88 4.21 -27.98
CA GLY A 1051 -19.71 3.19 -28.61
C GLY A 1051 -19.99 3.44 -30.10
N LYS A 1052 -19.19 4.25 -30.79
CA LYS A 1052 -19.26 4.47 -32.25
C LYS A 1052 -18.67 3.30 -33.04
N THR A 1053 -17.69 2.59 -32.45
CA THR A 1053 -17.10 1.37 -33.01
C THR A 1053 -16.85 0.33 -31.91
N SER A 1054 -16.39 -0.86 -32.28
CA SER A 1054 -16.05 -1.92 -31.33
C SER A 1054 -14.57 -2.24 -31.39
N PHE A 1055 -14.01 -2.71 -30.28
CA PHE A 1055 -12.62 -3.18 -30.22
C PHE A 1055 -12.32 -4.22 -31.32
N GLU A 1056 -13.28 -5.13 -31.55
CA GLU A 1056 -13.21 -6.23 -32.52
C GLU A 1056 -13.10 -5.76 -33.98
N THR A 1057 -13.48 -4.52 -34.27
CA THR A 1057 -13.42 -3.96 -35.63
C THR A 1057 -11.98 -3.80 -36.13
N VAL A 1058 -11.03 -3.55 -35.23
CA VAL A 1058 -9.61 -3.35 -35.58
C VAL A 1058 -8.71 -4.42 -34.97
N PHE A 1059 -9.04 -4.87 -33.75
CA PHE A 1059 -8.22 -5.82 -33.02
C PHE A 1059 -9.04 -7.08 -32.75
N ASP A 1060 -8.54 -8.24 -33.20
CA ASP A 1060 -9.16 -9.53 -32.88
C ASP A 1060 -9.10 -9.75 -31.35
N ARG A 1061 -9.92 -10.66 -30.79
CA ARG A 1061 -9.82 -11.12 -29.38
C ARG A 1061 -8.54 -11.96 -29.13
N LYS A 1062 -7.38 -11.43 -29.50
CA LYS A 1062 -6.08 -12.06 -29.29
C LYS A 1062 -5.63 -11.82 -27.86
N PRO A 1063 -5.28 -12.88 -27.10
CA PRO A 1063 -4.58 -12.74 -25.83
C PRO A 1063 -3.35 -11.84 -26.03
N GLY A 1064 -3.19 -10.83 -25.17
CA GLY A 1064 -2.06 -9.87 -25.26
C GLY A 1064 -2.26 -8.64 -26.15
N ALA A 1065 -3.39 -8.47 -26.85
CA ALA A 1065 -3.61 -7.24 -27.64
C ALA A 1065 -3.60 -5.97 -26.76
N VAL A 1066 -4.28 -6.00 -25.61
CA VAL A 1066 -4.33 -4.89 -24.65
C VAL A 1066 -2.94 -4.49 -24.16
N PHE A 1067 -2.03 -5.46 -23.99
CA PHE A 1067 -0.65 -5.18 -23.58
C PHE A 1067 0.09 -4.29 -24.58
N PHE A 1068 0.04 -4.62 -25.86
CA PHE A 1068 0.69 -3.81 -26.89
C PHE A 1068 0.03 -2.43 -27.01
N LEU A 1069 -1.29 -2.35 -26.82
CA LEU A 1069 -2.00 -1.08 -26.86
C LEU A 1069 -1.65 -0.16 -25.68
N ARG A 1070 -1.39 -0.73 -24.50
CA ARG A 1070 -0.82 0.02 -23.37
C ARG A 1070 0.58 0.55 -23.70
N GLN A 1071 1.41 -0.20 -24.41
CA GLN A 1071 2.72 0.32 -24.87
C GLN A 1071 2.56 1.51 -25.82
N VAL A 1072 1.61 1.46 -26.74
CA VAL A 1072 1.31 2.61 -27.62
C VAL A 1072 0.80 3.82 -26.82
N ARG A 1073 -0.08 3.58 -25.84
CA ARG A 1073 -0.61 4.63 -24.94
C ARG A 1073 0.49 5.29 -24.10
N ASP A 1074 1.39 4.48 -23.55
CA ASP A 1074 2.43 4.93 -22.64
C ASP A 1074 3.66 5.53 -23.37
N PHE A 1075 3.68 5.53 -24.71
CA PHE A 1075 4.77 6.10 -25.54
C PHE A 1075 4.88 7.63 -25.35
N ASP A 1076 3.82 8.36 -25.67
CA ASP A 1076 3.66 9.77 -25.25
C ASP A 1076 2.25 9.97 -24.70
N SER A 1077 2.18 10.08 -23.37
CA SER A 1077 0.93 10.20 -22.64
C SER A 1077 0.25 11.56 -22.80
N ARG A 1078 1.00 12.63 -23.13
CA ARG A 1078 0.47 13.97 -23.35
C ARG A 1078 -0.33 14.01 -24.64
N TRP A 1079 0.28 13.54 -25.72
CA TRP A 1079 -0.34 13.33 -27.02
C TRP A 1079 -1.56 12.43 -26.89
N PHE A 1080 -1.38 11.25 -26.29
CA PHE A 1080 -2.49 10.29 -26.16
C PHE A 1080 -3.67 10.92 -25.41
N LYS A 1081 -3.42 11.55 -24.26
CA LYS A 1081 -4.44 12.21 -23.45
C LYS A 1081 -5.18 13.30 -24.23
N ALA A 1082 -4.46 14.26 -24.81
CA ALA A 1082 -5.07 15.41 -25.48
C ALA A 1082 -5.97 14.98 -26.65
N ILE A 1083 -5.46 14.07 -27.49
CA ILE A 1083 -6.18 13.58 -28.67
C ILE A 1083 -7.36 12.69 -28.27
N PHE A 1084 -7.21 11.84 -27.26
CA PHE A 1084 -8.29 11.02 -26.72
C PHE A 1084 -9.43 11.88 -26.17
N GLN A 1085 -9.13 12.86 -25.32
CA GLN A 1085 -10.12 13.75 -24.72
C GLN A 1085 -10.90 14.55 -25.77
N CYS A 1086 -10.18 15.17 -26.72
CA CYS A 1086 -10.77 15.90 -27.83
C CYS A 1086 -11.71 15.00 -28.65
N SER A 1087 -11.24 13.80 -28.99
CA SER A 1087 -11.99 12.87 -29.84
C SER A 1087 -13.23 12.32 -29.14
N LEU A 1088 -13.12 11.95 -27.85
CA LEU A 1088 -14.21 11.36 -27.09
C LEU A 1088 -15.36 12.35 -26.92
N LEU A 1089 -15.04 13.59 -26.55
CA LEU A 1089 -16.06 14.62 -26.32
C LEU A 1089 -16.77 15.01 -27.62
N ARG A 1090 -16.07 15.04 -28.75
CA ARG A 1090 -16.70 15.22 -30.08
C ARG A 1090 -17.64 14.07 -30.42
N TYR A 1091 -17.21 12.81 -30.30
CA TYR A 1091 -18.06 11.65 -30.59
C TYR A 1091 -19.31 11.56 -29.71
N VAL A 1092 -19.21 12.01 -28.45
CA VAL A 1092 -20.35 12.04 -27.53
C VAL A 1092 -21.28 13.22 -27.80
N SER A 1093 -20.76 14.34 -28.33
CA SER A 1093 -21.57 15.52 -28.72
C SER A 1093 -22.39 15.32 -30.00
N GLU A 1094 -21.96 14.42 -30.89
CA GLU A 1094 -22.64 14.08 -32.16
C GLU A 1094 -23.76 13.02 -31.99
N LYS A 1095 -24.19 12.74 -30.76
CA LYS A 1095 -25.38 11.94 -30.44
C LYS A 1095 -26.48 12.88 -29.96
#